data_AF-A0A8H4PLF0-F1
#
_entry.id   AF-A0A8H4PLF0-F1
#
_cell.length_a   1.000
_cell.length_b   1.000
_cell.length_c   1.000
_cell.angle_alpha   90.00
_cell.angle_beta   90.00
_cell.angle_gamma   90.00
#
_symmetry.space_group_name_H-M   'P 1'
#
loop_
_entity.id
_entity.type
_entity.pdbx_description
1 polymer ?
#
loop_
_entity_poly.entity_id
_entity_poly.type
_entity_poly.pdbx_seq_one_letter_code
_entity_poly.pdbx_strand_id
1 'polypeptide(L)'
;MPESPWSRDRDAQPQSKRQSITDRILGTFGQSRKDTAASPPRRASSSSTGQSPIPRIRQWLDTCKAEHGFHCCADPDDDNLTWRPLRLVDSVERRLVPAKPTDRYAALSYVWGVATPRNGPQAAAQLLSANLDAFQQSLPDTDIPRTILDAIWLAKKLGIRYIWVDRLCIVQDDEHDRTEHMHHMAFVFANAHLTIVAAHGDANTGLLSLDPRRPPRGAREGAKDHNHLLMASRWNTRAWTLQELLYSRRAVFLFEDTVTWECHCHVWQGSTAVATQSTRRKRHECANRISPAALGFQHSPWPDLDEYARIAMDYSCRRLTLVDDTLPAFAGITHVLSRVFAGGFVYGMPLMFLDIALLWRPQATIRRRALSRPPFLPSWSWMGWWFDGVSVDVSLWRAAADYVEETRATKRDQGPKRFQASHSFRIRPTVAWNLTNRAHAVRVANNGLRYRELRSRRAQGAPLPPGWSRAGSQFRHDSDELTVFKYPIPVEEIPEDADYETQPGEEAHPGPLLSFKTTCGFFEVDYAISMVPRGKPNPPIAVGNIWSRGNQWMGEFRAHDGWLGVQSSNYDGDERLEFVAISTATERRGSHVFSAERFEEKMDADEMIDIVNVLWIERIAGVACRRGIGHVLQKAWEAEAPDEVDVLLG
;
A
#
# COMPACT_ATOMS: atom_id res chain seq x y z
N MET A 1 -70.35 4.38 -55.63
CA MET A 1 -70.95 3.97 -54.34
C MET A 1 -70.04 2.91 -53.72
N PRO A 2 -69.72 3.05 -52.43
CA PRO A 2 -68.33 3.13 -51.94
C PRO A 2 -68.11 2.16 -50.74
N GLU A 3 -67.02 2.02 -49.98
CA GLU A 3 -65.95 2.88 -49.47
C GLU A 3 -64.67 2.05 -49.15
N SER A 4 -63.51 2.71 -49.09
CA SER A 4 -62.29 2.32 -48.34
C SER A 4 -62.50 2.72 -46.83
N PRO A 5 -61.56 2.74 -45.84
CA PRO A 5 -60.11 2.44 -45.83
C PRO A 5 -59.50 1.86 -44.49
N TRP A 6 -58.16 1.72 -44.51
CA TRP A 6 -57.15 1.71 -43.41
C TRP A 6 -56.81 0.34 -42.75
N SER A 7 -55.58 -0.16 -42.54
CA SER A 7 -54.14 0.10 -42.85
C SER A 7 -53.31 -0.12 -41.57
N ARG A 8 -52.27 -0.96 -41.62
CA ARG A 8 -50.87 -0.70 -41.21
C ARG A 8 -50.10 -2.02 -40.93
N ASP A 9 -49.20 -2.34 -41.86
CA ASP A 9 -48.06 -3.28 -41.75
C ASP A 9 -47.06 -2.81 -40.66
N ARG A 10 -46.43 -3.63 -39.80
CA ARG A 10 -45.46 -4.74 -39.97
C ARG A 10 -44.27 -4.40 -40.86
N ASP A 11 -43.07 -4.32 -40.26
CA ASP A 11 -41.87 -4.70 -41.01
C ASP A 11 -40.68 -5.13 -40.15
N ALA A 12 -39.89 -6.00 -40.75
CA ALA A 12 -38.92 -6.91 -40.18
C ALA A 12 -37.46 -6.42 -40.24
N GLN A 13 -36.58 -7.18 -39.59
CA GLN A 13 -35.11 -7.07 -39.59
C GLN A 13 -34.48 -7.04 -40.99
N PRO A 14 -33.23 -6.56 -41.08
CA PRO A 14 -32.25 -7.19 -41.97
C PRO A 14 -30.92 -7.58 -41.30
N GLN A 15 -30.36 -8.64 -41.87
CA GLN A 15 -29.11 -9.34 -41.57
C GLN A 15 -27.85 -8.49 -41.82
N SER A 16 -26.79 -8.71 -41.03
CA SER A 16 -25.45 -8.13 -41.25
C SER A 16 -24.43 -9.22 -41.63
N LYS A 17 -23.69 -8.98 -42.71
CA LYS A 17 -22.59 -9.80 -43.26
C LYS A 17 -21.23 -9.22 -42.83
N ARG A 18 -20.26 -10.13 -42.67
CA ARG A 18 -18.84 -9.94 -42.27
C ARG A 18 -17.95 -9.17 -43.27
N GLN A 19 -16.84 -8.65 -42.73
CA GLN A 19 -15.46 -8.38 -43.24
C GLN A 19 -15.04 -6.91 -42.99
N SER A 20 -13.80 -6.50 -42.65
CA SER A 20 -12.51 -7.13 -42.32
C SER A 20 -11.66 -6.10 -41.56
N ILE A 21 -10.84 -6.56 -40.61
CA ILE A 21 -9.89 -5.78 -39.81
C ILE A 21 -8.62 -5.59 -40.65
N THR A 22 -8.52 -4.50 -41.40
CA THR A 22 -7.26 -4.14 -42.10
C THR A 22 -6.97 -2.63 -42.23
N ASP A 23 -7.79 -1.72 -41.68
CA ASP A 23 -7.59 -0.26 -41.92
C ASP A 23 -7.48 0.63 -40.67
N ARG A 24 -7.17 0.10 -39.48
CA ARG A 24 -7.07 0.96 -38.26
C ARG A 24 -5.83 0.81 -37.39
N ILE A 25 -4.72 0.32 -37.94
CA ILE A 25 -3.40 0.44 -37.31
C ILE A 25 -2.34 0.70 -38.38
N LEU A 26 -2.06 1.97 -38.66
CA LEU A 26 -0.76 2.51 -39.11
C LEU A 26 -0.73 3.97 -38.62
N GLY A 27 0.15 4.30 -37.66
CA GLY A 27 1.39 5.01 -38.00
C GLY A 27 1.17 6.53 -38.01
N THR A 28 1.11 7.21 -36.86
CA THR A 28 2.28 7.73 -36.12
C THR A 28 3.04 8.81 -36.90
N PHE A 29 2.84 10.07 -36.47
CA PHE A 29 3.77 11.22 -36.50
C PHE A 29 4.40 11.66 -37.84
N GLY A 30 4.26 12.95 -38.17
CA GLY A 30 5.20 13.62 -39.07
C GLY A 30 4.82 15.02 -39.57
N GLN A 31 5.41 16.05 -38.95
CA GLN A 31 5.82 17.34 -39.53
C GLN A 31 4.77 18.38 -40.04
N SER A 32 4.65 19.44 -39.24
CA SER A 32 5.10 20.82 -39.51
C SER A 32 4.64 21.56 -40.79
N ARG A 33 4.05 22.75 -40.52
CA ARG A 33 4.06 24.01 -41.30
C ARG A 33 3.24 24.09 -42.60
N LYS A 34 2.21 24.93 -42.62
CA LYS A 34 2.30 26.34 -43.06
C LYS A 34 0.96 27.09 -42.90
N ASP A 35 1.09 28.31 -42.37
CA ASP A 35 0.44 29.58 -42.71
C ASP A 35 -1.08 29.64 -42.93
N THR A 36 -1.76 30.43 -42.09
CA THR A 36 -2.63 31.50 -42.59
C THR A 36 -2.78 32.60 -41.53
N ALA A 37 -2.63 33.83 -42.02
CA ALA A 37 -2.54 35.06 -41.27
C ALA A 37 -3.90 35.54 -40.76
N ALA A 38 -3.96 35.95 -39.49
CA ALA A 38 -4.90 36.94 -38.99
C ALA A 38 -4.37 37.54 -37.68
N SER A 39 -4.03 38.83 -37.70
CA SER A 39 -3.56 39.59 -36.54
C SER A 39 -4.72 39.84 -35.55
N PRO A 40 -4.54 39.60 -34.23
CA PRO A 40 -5.33 40.23 -33.20
C PRO A 40 -4.57 41.39 -32.52
N PRO A 41 -5.28 42.34 -31.91
CA PRO A 41 -4.73 43.65 -31.55
C PRO A 41 -3.73 43.57 -30.37
N ARG A 42 -2.73 44.45 -30.41
CA ARG A 42 -1.84 44.78 -29.27
C ARG A 42 -2.70 45.15 -28.06
N ARG A 43 -2.77 44.25 -27.07
CA ARG A 43 -3.29 44.56 -25.73
C ARG A 43 -2.11 44.65 -24.78
N ALA A 44 -2.04 45.77 -24.06
CA ALA A 44 -0.95 46.18 -23.21
C ALA A 44 -0.56 45.11 -22.18
N SER A 45 0.75 44.94 -22.01
CA SER A 45 1.40 44.18 -20.95
C SER A 45 0.98 44.73 -19.59
N SER A 46 0.14 43.99 -18.86
CA SER A 46 0.08 44.10 -17.41
C SER A 46 0.92 42.96 -16.84
N SER A 47 2.09 43.32 -16.33
CA SER A 47 2.98 42.44 -15.59
C SER A 47 2.31 42.06 -14.27
N SER A 48 1.52 40.98 -14.25
CA SER A 48 1.23 40.28 -13.00
C SER A 48 2.48 39.50 -12.62
N THR A 49 3.33 40.11 -11.80
CA THR A 49 4.45 39.42 -11.16
C THR A 49 3.88 38.26 -10.34
N GLY A 50 3.96 37.04 -10.85
CA GLY A 50 3.66 35.84 -10.09
C GLY A 50 4.56 35.83 -8.86
N GLN A 51 3.99 36.02 -7.67
CA GLN A 51 4.76 35.98 -6.43
C GLN A 51 5.37 34.59 -6.28
N SER A 52 6.67 34.53 -5.96
CA SER A 52 7.36 33.27 -5.67
C SER A 52 6.59 32.48 -4.60
N PRO A 53 6.43 31.15 -4.71
CA PRO A 53 5.72 30.36 -3.70
C PRO A 53 6.53 30.19 -2.40
N ILE A 54 7.79 30.59 -2.34
CA ILE A 54 8.70 30.35 -1.21
C ILE A 54 8.25 31.00 0.10
N PRO A 55 7.85 32.29 0.15
CA PRO A 55 7.35 32.91 1.37
C PRO A 55 6.14 32.16 1.94
N ARG A 56 5.29 31.62 1.06
CA ARG A 56 4.12 30.82 1.43
C ARG A 56 4.52 29.46 2.02
N ILE A 57 5.48 28.76 1.40
CA ILE A 57 6.01 27.51 1.95
C ILE A 57 6.62 27.74 3.35
N ARG A 58 7.35 28.85 3.53
CA ARG A 58 7.89 29.23 4.84
C ARG A 58 6.78 29.50 5.85
N GLN A 59 5.76 30.27 5.46
CA GLN A 59 4.61 30.55 6.32
C GLN A 59 3.93 29.25 6.78
N TRP A 60 3.67 28.31 5.87
CA TRP A 60 3.11 27.00 6.20
C TRP A 60 4.00 26.22 7.19
N LEU A 61 5.30 26.17 6.95
CA LEU A 61 6.24 25.50 7.87
C LEU A 61 6.21 26.14 9.26
N ASP A 62 6.20 27.47 9.35
CA ASP A 62 6.18 28.22 10.61
C ASP A 62 4.85 28.05 11.34
N THR A 63 3.71 28.14 10.64
CA THR A 63 2.38 27.87 11.20
C THR A 63 2.29 26.44 11.75
N CYS A 64 2.75 25.44 10.99
CA CYS A 64 2.75 24.05 11.42
C CYS A 64 3.54 23.87 12.73
N LYS A 65 4.70 24.51 12.85
CA LYS A 65 5.54 24.43 14.05
C LYS A 65 4.91 25.16 15.24
N ALA A 66 4.31 26.33 15.01
CA ALA A 66 3.72 27.15 16.06
C ALA A 66 2.42 26.57 16.62
N GLU A 67 1.60 25.96 15.76
CA GLU A 67 0.23 25.58 16.11
C GLU A 67 0.02 24.08 16.37
N HIS A 68 0.86 23.19 15.82
CA HIS A 68 0.60 21.75 15.90
C HIS A 68 1.37 21.01 17.01
N GLY A 69 2.40 21.61 17.62
CA GLY A 69 3.14 20.99 18.73
C GLY A 69 3.61 19.55 18.43
N PHE A 70 3.46 18.64 19.39
CA PHE A 70 3.84 17.22 19.32
C PHE A 70 3.13 16.41 18.22
N HIS A 71 2.04 16.94 17.64
CA HIS A 71 1.36 16.28 16.54
C HIS A 71 2.16 16.33 15.22
N CYS A 72 3.04 17.31 15.05
CA CYS A 72 3.88 17.44 13.84
C CYS A 72 5.36 17.63 14.15
N CYS A 73 5.71 18.02 15.38
CA CYS A 73 7.07 18.05 15.90
C CYS A 73 7.35 16.75 16.65
N ALA A 74 8.59 16.28 16.61
CA ALA A 74 9.05 15.29 17.57
C ALA A 74 9.05 15.96 18.95
N ASP A 75 8.77 15.17 19.98
CA ASP A 75 8.91 15.62 21.35
C ASP A 75 10.40 15.93 21.61
N PRO A 76 10.75 17.12 22.12
CA PRO A 76 12.13 17.44 22.47
C PRO A 76 12.72 16.53 23.53
N ASP A 77 11.87 15.93 24.38
CA ASP A 77 12.26 15.06 25.50
C ASP A 77 12.23 13.56 25.12
N ASP A 78 11.88 13.23 23.88
CA ASP A 78 11.96 11.86 23.35
C ASP A 78 13.42 11.55 22.99
N ASP A 79 14.17 11.10 24.02
CA ASP A 79 15.57 10.64 23.96
C ASP A 79 15.75 9.36 23.12
N ASN A 80 14.70 8.84 22.48
CA ASN A 80 14.79 7.73 21.54
C ASN A 80 15.59 8.17 20.30
N LEU A 81 16.90 7.96 20.35
CA LEU A 81 17.81 8.02 19.21
C LEU A 81 17.35 7.00 18.16
N THR A 82 16.51 7.46 17.24
CA THR A 82 16.16 6.70 16.04
C THR A 82 17.27 6.85 15.01
N TRP A 83 17.38 5.86 14.12
CA TRP A 83 18.35 5.86 13.05
C TRP A 83 18.30 7.16 12.21
N ARG A 84 19.47 7.66 11.84
CA ARG A 84 19.63 8.86 10.99
C ARG A 84 20.57 8.56 9.83
N PRO A 85 20.38 9.23 8.67
CA PRO A 85 21.25 9.00 7.53
C PRO A 85 22.70 9.31 7.88
N LEU A 86 23.63 8.51 7.37
CA LEU A 86 25.06 8.67 7.68
C LEU A 86 25.63 10.00 7.15
N ARG A 87 25.05 10.52 6.07
CA ARG A 87 25.55 11.69 5.33
C ARG A 87 24.41 12.58 4.86
N LEU A 88 24.73 13.87 4.75
CA LEU A 88 23.83 14.92 4.28
C LEU A 88 24.58 15.85 3.33
N VAL A 89 23.85 16.53 2.44
CA VAL A 89 24.40 17.62 1.63
C VAL A 89 24.23 18.95 2.38
N ASP A 90 25.32 19.68 2.59
CA ASP A 90 25.29 21.07 3.02
C ASP A 90 24.85 21.95 1.84
N SER A 91 23.66 22.54 1.94
CA SER A 91 23.07 23.37 0.89
C SER A 91 23.75 24.75 0.72
N VAL A 92 24.55 25.18 1.70
CA VAL A 92 25.26 26.45 1.66
C VAL A 92 26.61 26.25 0.99
N GLU A 93 27.38 25.28 1.47
CA GLU A 93 28.74 24.96 1.00
C GLU A 93 28.74 24.00 -0.20
N ARG A 94 27.58 23.42 -0.55
CA ARG A 94 27.40 22.46 -1.66
C ARG A 94 28.37 21.29 -1.58
N ARG A 95 28.46 20.63 -0.42
CA ARG A 95 29.32 19.45 -0.21
C ARG A 95 28.64 18.40 0.66
N LEU A 96 29.10 17.17 0.55
CA LEU A 96 28.66 16.06 1.39
C LEU A 96 29.33 16.15 2.76
N VAL A 97 28.57 15.97 3.83
CA VAL A 97 29.07 16.01 5.22
C VAL A 97 28.54 14.81 6.00
N PRO A 98 29.28 14.30 7.00
CA PRO A 98 28.74 13.33 7.93
C PRO A 98 27.60 13.97 8.73
N ALA A 99 26.49 13.23 8.88
CA ALA A 99 25.34 13.71 9.64
C ALA A 99 25.60 13.60 11.15
N LYS A 100 25.05 14.54 11.91
CA LYS A 100 25.04 14.52 13.38
C LYS A 100 23.63 14.27 13.90
N PRO A 101 23.46 13.69 15.09
CA PRO A 101 22.15 13.43 15.67
C PRO A 101 21.25 14.68 15.77
N THR A 102 21.85 15.84 16.03
CA THR A 102 21.13 17.12 16.15
C THR A 102 20.87 17.83 14.82
N ASP A 103 21.34 17.28 13.69
CA ASP A 103 21.22 17.95 12.40
C ASP A 103 19.77 17.99 11.92
N ARG A 104 19.32 19.22 11.65
CA ARG A 104 18.03 19.47 11.02
C ARG A 104 18.20 19.49 9.51
N TYR A 105 17.61 18.50 8.83
CA TYR A 105 17.69 18.37 7.38
C TYR A 105 16.32 18.33 6.69
N ALA A 106 16.29 18.66 5.41
CA ALA A 106 15.17 18.36 4.52
C ALA A 106 15.45 17.04 3.79
N ALA A 107 14.42 16.26 3.44
CA ALA A 107 14.58 15.10 2.57
C ALA A 107 14.01 15.42 1.18
N LEU A 108 14.70 15.04 0.11
CA LEU A 108 14.17 15.15 -1.25
C LEU A 108 13.54 13.81 -1.67
N SER A 109 12.29 13.88 -2.10
CA SER A 109 11.55 12.77 -2.67
C SER A 109 11.22 13.08 -4.13
N TYR A 110 11.72 12.26 -5.07
CA TYR A 110 11.63 12.53 -6.50
C TYR A 110 11.70 11.25 -7.36
N VAL A 111 11.32 11.39 -8.64
CA VAL A 111 11.43 10.30 -9.61
C VAL A 111 12.77 10.38 -10.34
N TRP A 112 13.56 9.31 -10.32
CA TRP A 112 14.91 9.30 -10.92
C TRP A 112 14.94 9.52 -12.44
N GLY A 113 13.87 9.13 -13.15
CA GLY A 113 13.82 9.09 -14.62
C GLY A 113 14.31 7.74 -15.19
N VAL A 114 14.01 7.46 -16.47
CA VAL A 114 14.53 6.27 -17.17
C VAL A 114 15.72 6.74 -18.02
N ALA A 115 16.86 6.07 -17.92
CA ALA A 115 18.00 6.35 -18.80
C ALA A 115 17.57 6.16 -20.27
N THR A 116 17.56 7.23 -21.06
CA THR A 116 17.22 7.13 -22.48
C THR A 116 18.48 6.78 -23.27
N PRO A 117 18.42 5.88 -24.27
CA PRO A 117 19.59 5.48 -25.07
C PRO A 117 20.32 6.62 -25.79
N ARG A 118 19.67 7.79 -25.92
CA ARG A 118 20.25 9.00 -26.54
C ARG A 118 21.20 9.76 -25.63
N ASN A 119 21.11 9.55 -24.32
CA ASN A 119 22.08 10.04 -23.35
C ASN A 119 22.89 8.80 -22.96
N GLY A 120 24.13 8.70 -23.42
CA GLY A 120 25.01 7.59 -23.09
C GLY A 120 25.18 7.41 -21.56
N PRO A 121 26.01 6.45 -21.10
CA PRO A 121 26.26 6.19 -19.68
C PRO A 121 27.01 7.31 -18.93
N GLN A 122 26.88 8.58 -19.36
CA GLN A 122 27.09 9.75 -18.50
C GLN A 122 25.90 9.82 -17.52
N ALA A 123 25.93 8.91 -16.56
CA ALA A 123 24.99 8.84 -15.47
C ALA A 123 24.99 10.18 -14.73
N ALA A 124 23.80 10.75 -14.53
CA ALA A 124 23.62 11.85 -13.59
C ALA A 124 24.38 11.59 -12.29
N ALA A 125 25.06 12.61 -11.77
CA ALA A 125 25.98 12.50 -10.64
C ALA A 125 25.37 11.68 -9.49
N GLN A 126 26.09 10.65 -9.08
CA GLN A 126 25.74 9.76 -7.98
C GLN A 126 26.96 9.51 -7.10
N LEU A 127 26.72 9.27 -5.82
CA LEU A 127 27.78 8.96 -4.88
C LEU A 127 28.26 7.53 -5.09
N LEU A 128 29.57 7.37 -5.28
CA LEU A 128 30.27 6.11 -5.42
C LEU A 128 31.46 6.10 -4.46
N SER A 129 31.95 4.94 -4.08
CA SER A 129 33.13 4.82 -3.21
C SER A 129 34.31 5.63 -3.77
N ALA A 130 34.47 5.65 -5.10
CA ALA A 130 35.57 6.35 -5.78
C ALA A 130 35.47 7.89 -5.77
N ASN A 131 34.28 8.47 -5.53
CA ASN A 131 34.08 9.93 -5.56
C ASN A 131 33.63 10.53 -4.22
N LEU A 132 33.64 9.72 -3.15
CA LEU A 132 33.26 10.13 -1.80
C LEU A 132 34.07 11.34 -1.30
N ASP A 133 35.39 11.27 -1.36
CA ASP A 133 36.28 12.35 -0.92
C ASP A 133 36.10 13.62 -1.74
N ALA A 134 35.85 13.48 -3.05
CA ALA A 134 35.58 14.61 -3.93
C ALA A 134 34.27 15.32 -3.53
N PHE A 135 33.20 14.55 -3.29
CA PHE A 135 31.90 15.10 -2.88
C PHE A 135 31.96 15.74 -1.49
N GLN A 136 32.84 15.28 -0.60
CA GLN A 136 33.10 15.92 0.70
C GLN A 136 33.83 17.27 0.59
N GLN A 137 34.56 17.51 -0.50
CA GLN A 137 35.17 18.81 -0.77
C GLN A 137 34.16 19.75 -1.43
N SER A 138 33.55 19.32 -2.52
CA SER A 138 32.49 20.04 -3.22
C SER A 138 31.73 19.09 -4.15
N LEU A 139 30.43 19.26 -4.21
CA LEU A 139 29.60 18.63 -5.23
C LEU A 139 29.96 19.17 -6.62
N PRO A 140 29.84 18.35 -7.68
CA PRO A 140 30.15 18.77 -9.04
C PRO A 140 29.20 19.89 -9.51
N ASP A 141 29.72 20.83 -10.30
CA ASP A 141 28.92 21.91 -10.87
C ASP A 141 28.12 21.47 -12.10
N THR A 142 28.59 20.44 -12.80
CA THR A 142 27.90 19.77 -13.90
C THR A 142 27.30 18.45 -13.43
N ASP A 143 26.41 17.86 -14.23
CA ASP A 143 25.90 16.50 -14.07
C ASP A 143 24.98 16.23 -12.87
N ILE A 144 24.81 17.18 -11.94
CA ILE A 144 23.76 17.12 -10.92
C ILE A 144 22.40 17.44 -11.58
N PRO A 145 21.40 16.54 -11.48
CA PRO A 145 20.08 16.77 -12.04
C PRO A 145 19.41 18.04 -11.54
N ARG A 146 18.65 18.68 -12.43
CA ARG A 146 18.00 19.97 -12.16
C ARG A 146 17.09 19.96 -10.93
N THR A 147 16.32 18.88 -10.74
CA THR A 147 15.41 18.72 -9.59
C THR A 147 16.18 18.71 -8.26
N ILE A 148 17.36 18.08 -8.23
CA ILE A 148 18.22 18.06 -7.05
C ILE A 148 18.79 19.46 -6.77
N LEU A 149 19.28 20.16 -7.80
CA LEU A 149 19.79 21.53 -7.66
C LEU A 149 18.71 22.50 -7.15
N ASP A 150 17.51 22.44 -7.72
CA ASP A 150 16.39 23.28 -7.30
C ASP A 150 15.95 22.94 -5.86
N ALA A 151 16.03 21.67 -5.45
CA ALA A 151 15.73 21.25 -4.07
C ALA A 151 16.78 21.73 -3.06
N ILE A 152 18.07 21.62 -3.36
CA ILE A 152 19.17 22.18 -2.55
C ILE A 152 18.97 23.68 -2.38
N TRP A 153 18.64 24.38 -3.47
CA TRP A 153 18.36 25.80 -3.45
C TRP A 153 17.12 26.14 -2.61
N LEU A 154 16.03 25.37 -2.74
CA LEU A 154 14.82 25.56 -1.95
C LEU A 154 15.08 25.36 -0.46
N ALA A 155 15.79 24.29 -0.07
CA ALA A 155 16.17 24.03 1.31
C ALA A 155 16.96 25.21 1.91
N LYS A 156 17.98 25.70 1.19
CA LYS A 156 18.74 26.90 1.56
C LYS A 156 17.83 28.12 1.74
N LYS A 157 16.89 28.35 0.82
CA LYS A 157 15.94 29.47 0.91
C LYS A 157 14.97 29.32 2.08
N LEU A 158 14.60 28.12 2.47
CA LEU A 158 13.77 27.86 3.64
C LEU A 158 14.56 27.92 4.97
N GLY A 159 15.87 28.16 4.93
CA GLY A 159 16.72 28.19 6.12
C GLY A 159 17.05 26.80 6.67
N ILE A 160 16.98 25.77 5.84
CA ILE A 160 17.36 24.40 6.19
C ILE A 160 18.74 24.15 5.58
N ARG A 161 19.76 24.06 6.43
CA ARG A 161 21.17 23.95 5.98
C ARG A 161 21.43 22.62 5.28
N TYR A 162 20.91 21.53 5.83
CA TYR A 162 21.21 20.20 5.31
C TYR A 162 20.05 19.62 4.51
N ILE A 163 20.36 18.85 3.47
CA ILE A 163 19.38 18.11 2.69
C ILE A 163 19.88 16.70 2.43
N TRP A 164 19.00 15.72 2.61
CA TRP A 164 19.23 14.34 2.24
C TRP A 164 18.69 14.09 0.83
N VAL A 165 19.50 13.45 -0.01
CA VAL A 165 19.16 13.06 -1.39
C VAL A 165 19.72 11.66 -1.60
N ASP A 166 18.86 10.66 -1.80
CA ASP A 166 19.24 9.24 -1.96
C ASP A 166 20.49 9.03 -2.83
N ARG A 167 20.51 9.60 -4.04
CA ARG A 167 21.58 9.46 -5.01
C ARG A 167 22.91 10.09 -4.57
N LEU A 168 22.88 11.08 -3.69
CA LEU A 168 24.06 11.81 -3.23
C LEU A 168 24.50 11.45 -1.81
N CYS A 169 23.63 10.82 -1.01
CA CYS A 169 23.89 10.50 0.39
C CYS A 169 24.14 9.01 0.65
N ILE A 170 23.79 8.13 -0.30
CA ILE A 170 24.03 6.68 -0.25
C ILE A 170 25.11 6.32 -1.28
N VAL A 171 26.11 5.53 -0.89
CA VAL A 171 27.11 4.97 -1.81
C VAL A 171 26.46 3.92 -2.70
N GLN A 172 26.29 4.24 -3.99
CA GLN A 172 25.52 3.44 -4.93
C GLN A 172 26.24 2.18 -5.45
N ASP A 173 27.51 1.99 -5.11
CA ASP A 173 28.30 0.79 -5.43
C ASP A 173 28.63 -0.07 -4.20
N ASP A 174 28.27 0.37 -2.99
CA ASP A 174 28.40 -0.39 -1.75
C ASP A 174 27.07 -1.10 -1.42
N GLU A 175 27.09 -2.42 -1.29
CA GLU A 175 25.90 -3.22 -0.98
C GLU A 175 25.48 -3.06 0.49
N HIS A 176 26.44 -2.95 1.41
CA HIS A 176 26.14 -2.81 2.84
C HIS A 176 25.46 -1.47 3.13
N ASP A 177 26.04 -0.38 2.64
CA ASP A 177 25.49 0.97 2.82
C ASP A 177 24.10 1.13 2.18
N ARG A 178 23.86 0.46 1.03
CA ARG A 178 22.54 0.44 0.40
C ARG A 178 21.52 -0.32 1.23
N THR A 179 21.82 -1.55 1.63
CA THR A 179 20.93 -2.38 2.44
C THR A 179 20.59 -1.70 3.77
N GLU A 180 21.59 -1.10 4.42
CA GLU A 180 21.43 -0.34 5.66
C GLU A 180 20.42 0.82 5.49
N HIS A 181 20.57 1.63 4.45
CA HIS A 181 19.63 2.71 4.15
C HIS A 181 18.26 2.20 3.70
N MET A 182 18.19 1.05 3.02
CA MET A 182 16.93 0.45 2.57
C MET A 182 16.07 0.00 3.75
N HIS A 183 16.66 -0.62 4.77
CA HIS A 183 15.96 -0.98 6.00
C HIS A 183 15.51 0.25 6.80
N HIS A 184 16.33 1.30 6.83
CA HIS A 184 16.05 2.49 7.63
C HIS A 184 15.42 3.66 6.86
N MET A 185 14.94 3.43 5.65
CA MET A 185 14.40 4.47 4.77
C MET A 185 13.19 5.18 5.41
N ALA A 186 12.35 4.46 6.16
CA ALA A 186 11.27 5.05 6.96
C ALA A 186 11.78 6.13 7.93
N PHE A 187 12.89 5.87 8.62
CA PHE A 187 13.49 6.80 9.58
C PHE A 187 14.06 8.06 8.90
N VAL A 188 14.60 7.96 7.68
CA VAL A 188 15.05 9.15 6.92
C VAL A 188 13.93 10.18 6.80
N PHE A 189 12.72 9.75 6.40
CA PHE A 189 11.60 10.65 6.16
C PHE A 189 10.88 11.05 7.46
N ALA A 190 10.81 10.15 8.44
CA ALA A 190 10.29 10.48 9.76
C ALA A 190 11.14 11.54 10.47
N ASN A 191 12.47 11.43 10.42
CA ASN A 191 13.39 12.36 11.07
C ASN A 191 13.61 13.66 10.28
N ALA A 192 13.21 13.71 9.00
CA ALA A 192 13.28 14.92 8.20
C ALA A 192 12.47 16.06 8.84
N HIS A 193 13.01 17.28 8.77
CA HIS A 193 12.31 18.48 9.20
C HIS A 193 11.18 18.86 8.23
N LEU A 194 11.45 18.62 6.94
CA LEU A 194 10.55 18.86 5.82
C LEU A 194 10.93 17.91 4.68
N THR A 195 9.95 17.24 4.09
CA THR A 195 10.12 16.51 2.84
C THR A 195 9.73 17.41 1.67
N ILE A 196 10.64 17.56 0.72
CA ILE A 196 10.39 18.25 -0.55
C ILE A 196 10.01 17.18 -1.57
N VAL A 197 8.76 17.19 -2.01
CA VAL A 197 8.24 16.21 -2.97
C VAL A 197 8.18 16.84 -4.36
N ALA A 198 9.04 16.37 -5.27
CA ALA A 198 8.97 16.69 -6.69
C ALA A 198 7.87 15.83 -7.36
N ALA A 199 6.62 16.27 -7.23
CA ALA A 199 5.45 15.52 -7.68
C ALA A 199 5.29 15.50 -9.21
N HIS A 200 5.92 16.46 -9.92
CA HIS A 200 5.93 16.54 -11.38
C HIS A 200 7.30 16.21 -11.97
N GLY A 201 7.31 15.46 -13.08
CA GLY A 201 8.50 15.18 -13.86
C GLY A 201 9.40 14.08 -13.29
N ASP A 202 10.70 14.25 -13.49
CA ASP A 202 11.78 13.40 -13.00
C ASP A 202 12.99 14.23 -12.54
N ALA A 203 14.13 13.58 -12.27
CA ALA A 203 15.36 14.18 -11.76
C ALA A 203 15.84 15.38 -12.60
N ASN A 204 15.59 15.36 -13.92
CA ASN A 204 16.09 16.38 -14.84
C ASN A 204 15.07 17.48 -15.14
N THR A 205 13.82 17.32 -14.71
CA THR A 205 12.74 18.27 -15.03
C THR A 205 12.89 19.60 -14.29
N GLY A 206 13.37 19.58 -13.04
CA GLY A 206 13.41 20.75 -12.16
C GLY A 206 12.10 20.96 -11.41
N LEU A 207 12.14 21.85 -10.41
CA LEU A 207 10.97 22.23 -9.61
C LEU A 207 10.23 23.39 -10.27
N LEU A 208 9.52 23.10 -11.37
CA LEU A 208 8.95 24.11 -12.28
C LEU A 208 8.05 25.15 -11.61
N SER A 209 7.32 24.78 -10.55
CA SER A 209 6.50 25.70 -9.78
C SER A 209 7.28 26.80 -9.07
N LEU A 210 8.61 26.68 -8.98
CA LEU A 210 9.50 27.69 -8.41
C LEU A 210 10.07 28.66 -9.46
N ASP A 211 9.96 28.37 -10.77
CA ASP A 211 10.55 29.22 -11.82
C ASP A 211 9.74 30.51 -12.00
N PRO A 212 10.27 31.69 -11.63
CA PRO A 212 9.55 32.96 -11.73
C PRO A 212 9.31 33.40 -13.18
N ARG A 213 10.00 32.78 -14.15
CA ARG A 213 9.86 33.07 -15.59
C ARG A 213 8.68 32.33 -16.21
N ARG A 214 8.14 31.31 -15.53
CA ARG A 214 6.99 30.56 -16.03
C ARG A 214 5.72 31.38 -15.74
N PRO A 215 4.94 31.77 -16.76
CA PRO A 215 3.71 32.50 -16.51
C PRO A 215 2.77 31.62 -15.68
N PRO A 216 2.11 32.15 -14.64
CA PRO A 216 1.09 31.38 -13.94
C PRO A 216 0.02 31.01 -14.96
N ARG A 217 -0.09 29.71 -15.30
CA ARG A 217 -1.25 29.25 -16.06
C ARG A 217 -2.46 29.53 -15.18
N GLY A 218 -3.36 30.41 -15.65
CA GLY A 218 -4.57 30.76 -14.93
C GLY A 218 -5.25 29.49 -14.43
N ALA A 219 -5.81 29.53 -13.21
CA ALA A 219 -6.54 28.40 -12.65
C ALA A 219 -7.55 27.92 -13.71
N ARG A 220 -7.31 26.74 -14.30
CA ARG A 220 -8.31 26.09 -15.15
C ARG A 220 -9.58 25.99 -14.30
N GLU A 221 -10.73 26.26 -14.90
CA GLU A 221 -12.03 26.06 -14.24
C GLU A 221 -12.04 24.69 -13.55
N GLY A 222 -12.19 24.71 -12.22
CA GLY A 222 -11.98 23.54 -11.35
C GLY A 222 -10.53 23.37 -10.88
N ALA A 223 -10.09 24.16 -9.89
CA ALA A 223 -8.83 23.90 -9.22
C ALA A 223 -8.88 22.51 -8.56
N LYS A 224 -8.12 21.56 -9.11
CA LYS A 224 -7.98 20.20 -8.57
C LYS A 224 -7.46 20.31 -7.13
N ASP A 225 -8.13 19.64 -6.20
CA ASP A 225 -7.67 19.59 -4.80
C ASP A 225 -6.35 18.81 -4.68
N HIS A 226 -5.71 18.95 -3.51
CA HIS A 226 -4.45 18.28 -3.20
C HIS A 226 -4.49 16.77 -3.46
N ASN A 227 -5.54 16.08 -3.00
CA ASN A 227 -5.65 14.62 -3.14
C ASN A 227 -5.74 14.21 -4.61
N HIS A 228 -6.52 14.93 -5.42
CA HIS A 228 -6.62 14.68 -6.85
C HIS A 228 -5.27 14.92 -7.56
N LEU A 229 -4.55 15.97 -7.19
CA LEU A 229 -3.21 16.25 -7.74
C LEU A 229 -2.21 15.16 -7.35
N LEU A 230 -2.22 14.73 -6.10
CA LEU A 230 -1.35 13.67 -5.58
C LEU A 230 -1.61 12.34 -6.28
N MET A 231 -2.87 11.90 -6.34
CA MET A 231 -3.26 10.63 -6.97
C MET A 231 -2.97 10.61 -8.48
N ALA A 232 -3.07 11.76 -9.15
CA ALA A 232 -2.73 11.88 -10.57
C ALA A 232 -1.21 12.02 -10.84
N SER A 233 -0.39 12.21 -9.82
CA SER A 233 1.04 12.46 -9.98
C SER A 233 1.80 11.19 -10.37
N ARG A 234 2.79 11.33 -11.27
CA ARG A 234 3.71 10.23 -11.60
C ARG A 234 4.46 9.75 -10.36
N TRP A 235 4.79 10.69 -9.47
CA TRP A 235 5.47 10.41 -8.21
C TRP A 235 4.70 9.39 -7.35
N ASN A 236 3.38 9.58 -7.19
CA ASN A 236 2.56 8.69 -6.36
C ASN A 236 2.36 7.30 -6.98
N THR A 237 2.71 7.11 -8.25
CA THR A 237 2.65 5.78 -8.88
C THR A 237 3.83 4.88 -8.53
N ARG A 238 4.90 5.37 -7.88
CA ARG A 238 6.07 4.54 -7.55
C ARG A 238 5.92 3.86 -6.20
N ALA A 239 6.46 2.65 -6.06
CA ALA A 239 6.34 1.89 -4.83
C ALA A 239 7.15 2.50 -3.67
N TRP A 240 8.41 2.88 -3.94
CA TRP A 240 9.29 3.57 -2.98
C TRP A 240 8.65 4.80 -2.35
N THR A 241 7.85 5.56 -3.11
CA THR A 241 7.27 6.82 -2.63
C THR A 241 6.16 6.62 -1.60
N LEU A 242 5.69 5.38 -1.38
CA LEU A 242 4.73 5.09 -0.33
C LEU A 242 5.31 5.37 1.05
N GLN A 243 6.48 4.79 1.37
CA GLN A 243 7.12 5.02 2.67
C GLN A 243 7.61 6.47 2.80
N GLU A 244 8.05 7.09 1.70
CA GLU A 244 8.44 8.50 1.66
C GLU A 244 7.24 9.40 2.03
N LEU A 245 6.03 9.06 1.56
CA LEU A 245 4.79 9.73 1.94
C LEU A 245 4.42 9.41 3.40
N LEU A 246 4.33 8.12 3.73
CA LEU A 246 3.80 7.59 4.99
C LEU A 246 4.58 8.08 6.20
N TYR A 247 5.89 8.26 6.09
CA TYR A 247 6.73 8.67 7.21
C TYR A 247 7.04 10.16 7.23
N SER A 248 6.69 10.92 6.19
CA SER A 248 6.92 12.37 6.20
C SER A 248 5.95 13.10 7.14
N ARG A 249 6.44 13.65 8.25
CA ARG A 249 5.63 14.49 9.17
C ARG A 249 5.13 15.78 8.53
N ARG A 250 5.91 16.30 7.58
CA ARG A 250 5.65 17.52 6.81
C ARG A 250 6.15 17.32 5.38
N ALA A 251 5.30 17.52 4.41
CA ALA A 251 5.64 17.43 3.00
C ALA A 251 5.13 18.65 2.24
N VAL A 252 6.02 19.25 1.44
CA VAL A 252 5.66 20.24 0.42
C VAL A 252 5.68 19.57 -0.95
N PHE A 253 4.58 19.66 -1.68
CA PHE A 253 4.43 19.03 -2.99
C PHE A 253 4.53 20.07 -4.09
N LEU A 254 5.49 19.89 -4.98
CA LEU A 254 5.77 20.76 -6.11
C LEU A 254 5.21 20.06 -7.36
N PHE A 255 4.01 20.46 -7.77
CA PHE A 255 3.40 20.02 -9.03
C PHE A 255 3.87 20.93 -10.19
N GLU A 256 3.37 20.68 -11.40
CA GLU A 256 3.77 21.46 -12.59
C GLU A 256 3.53 22.97 -12.40
N ASP A 257 2.34 23.32 -11.91
CA ASP A 257 1.84 24.71 -11.88
C ASP A 257 1.35 25.14 -10.48
N THR A 258 1.49 24.29 -9.46
CA THR A 258 0.97 24.57 -8.12
C THR A 258 1.83 23.94 -7.03
N VAL A 259 1.73 24.50 -5.83
CA VAL A 259 2.39 23.98 -4.62
C VAL A 259 1.32 23.74 -3.56
N THR A 260 1.39 22.58 -2.92
CA THR A 260 0.55 22.26 -1.77
C THR A 260 1.42 21.81 -0.61
N TRP A 261 0.81 21.75 0.57
CA TRP A 261 1.42 21.27 1.80
C TRP A 261 0.54 20.21 2.43
N GLU A 262 1.17 19.18 2.97
CA GLU A 262 0.55 18.21 3.85
C GLU A 262 1.39 18.07 5.12
N CYS A 263 0.73 18.05 6.27
CA CYS A 263 1.26 17.54 7.52
C CYS A 263 0.15 16.76 8.22
N HIS A 264 0.49 16.09 9.32
CA HIS A 264 -0.49 15.30 10.07
C HIS A 264 -1.79 16.09 10.42
N CYS A 265 -1.68 17.38 10.75
CA CYS A 265 -2.85 18.16 11.16
C CYS A 265 -3.55 18.93 10.05
N HIS A 266 -2.87 19.31 8.96
CA HIS A 266 -3.46 20.17 7.93
C HIS A 266 -2.92 19.91 6.52
N VAL A 267 -3.81 20.14 5.54
CA VAL A 267 -3.49 20.26 4.12
C VAL A 267 -3.72 21.72 3.72
N TRP A 268 -2.73 22.35 3.10
CA TRP A 268 -2.85 23.73 2.58
C TRP A 268 -2.61 23.80 1.07
N GLN A 269 -3.44 24.59 0.38
CA GLN A 269 -3.39 24.83 -1.06
C GLN A 269 -3.89 26.25 -1.38
N GLY A 270 -3.33 26.89 -2.42
CA GLY A 270 -3.80 28.19 -2.92
C GLY A 270 -3.14 29.41 -2.27
N SER A 271 -3.62 30.61 -2.61
CA SER A 271 -3.16 31.88 -2.02
C SER A 271 -3.97 32.16 -0.75
N THR A 272 -3.31 32.24 0.40
CA THR A 272 -3.93 32.44 1.71
C THR A 272 -4.44 33.87 1.87
N ALA A 273 -5.66 34.14 1.38
CA ALA A 273 -6.49 35.26 1.84
C ALA A 273 -7.60 34.78 2.81
N VAL A 274 -7.67 33.48 3.11
CA VAL A 274 -8.65 32.90 4.04
C VAL A 274 -7.93 32.24 5.21
N ALA A 275 -7.08 33.02 5.89
CA ALA A 275 -6.58 32.69 7.23
C ALA A 275 -7.54 33.24 8.29
N THR A 276 -8.84 32.94 8.15
CA THR A 276 -9.85 33.23 9.16
C THR A 276 -10.74 32.02 9.34
N GLN A 277 -10.25 31.03 10.10
CA GLN A 277 -11.12 30.16 10.87
C GLN A 277 -10.63 30.08 12.32
N SER A 278 -11.35 30.83 13.15
CA SER A 278 -11.62 30.61 14.58
C SER A 278 -10.47 30.73 15.58
N THR A 279 -10.27 31.96 16.04
CA THR A 279 -9.93 32.24 17.44
C THR A 279 -11.00 31.66 18.38
N ARG A 280 -10.81 30.41 18.82
CA ARG A 280 -11.35 29.89 20.08
C ARG A 280 -10.48 28.70 20.49
N ARG A 281 -9.93 28.74 21.71
CA ARG A 281 -9.18 27.67 22.41
C ARG A 281 -9.96 26.34 22.43
N LYS A 282 -10.07 25.65 21.29
CA LYS A 282 -10.50 24.26 21.19
C LYS A 282 -9.24 23.45 20.88
N ARG A 283 -9.02 22.35 21.61
CA ARG A 283 -7.99 21.34 21.31
C ARG A 283 -7.92 21.13 19.79
N HIS A 284 -6.74 21.34 19.19
CA HIS A 284 -6.53 21.22 17.75
C HIS A 284 -6.85 19.78 17.30
N GLU A 285 -7.99 19.57 16.63
CA GLU A 285 -8.36 18.27 16.06
C GLU A 285 -7.73 18.12 14.66
N CYS A 286 -6.67 17.31 14.55
CA CYS A 286 -5.90 17.10 13.32
C CYS A 286 -6.76 16.52 12.18
N ALA A 287 -6.49 16.95 10.94
CA ALA A 287 -7.39 16.77 9.80
C ALA A 287 -7.35 15.41 9.08
N ASN A 288 -6.47 14.46 9.46
CA ASN A 288 -6.26 13.10 8.88
C ASN A 288 -7.15 12.75 7.66
N ARG A 289 -6.70 13.09 6.44
CA ARG A 289 -7.45 12.91 5.18
C ARG A 289 -7.03 11.70 4.33
N ILE A 290 -5.95 10.99 4.66
CA ILE A 290 -5.49 9.84 3.85
C ILE A 290 -5.46 8.51 4.65
N SER A 291 -5.40 8.55 5.99
CA SER A 291 -5.63 7.40 6.88
C SER A 291 -5.80 7.93 8.31
N PRO A 292 -6.51 7.23 9.21
CA PRO A 292 -6.45 7.52 10.66
C PRO A 292 -5.04 7.30 11.25
N ALA A 293 -4.18 6.56 10.55
CA ALA A 293 -2.77 6.38 10.88
C ALA A 293 -1.98 7.64 10.52
N ALA A 294 -1.27 8.17 11.50
CA ALA A 294 -0.64 9.47 11.42
C ALA A 294 0.82 9.36 10.96
N LEU A 295 1.22 10.27 10.07
CA LEU A 295 2.53 10.22 9.41
C LEU A 295 3.68 10.50 10.40
N GLY A 296 4.76 9.71 10.29
CA GLY A 296 6.01 9.90 11.05
C GLY A 296 6.25 8.96 12.23
N PHE A 297 5.62 7.77 12.24
CA PHE A 297 5.63 6.69 13.28
C PHE A 297 4.42 6.64 14.20
N GLN A 298 3.38 7.44 13.98
CA GLN A 298 2.17 7.40 14.80
C GLN A 298 1.22 6.27 14.35
N HIS A 299 1.71 5.04 14.46
CA HIS A 299 0.95 3.79 14.32
C HIS A 299 0.18 3.49 15.61
N SER A 300 -0.82 2.61 15.55
CA SER A 300 -1.43 2.10 16.78
C SER A 300 -0.36 1.39 17.63
N PRO A 301 -0.36 1.55 18.96
CA PRO A 301 0.58 0.86 19.85
C PRO A 301 0.27 -0.64 20.02
N TRP A 302 -0.66 -1.15 19.23
CA TRP A 302 -1.13 -2.53 19.17
C TRP A 302 -1.34 -2.91 17.69
N PRO A 303 -1.31 -4.20 17.34
CA PRO A 303 -1.27 -4.64 15.93
C PRO A 303 -2.58 -4.41 15.15
N ASP A 304 -2.68 -3.24 14.50
CA ASP A 304 -3.80 -2.77 13.67
C ASP A 304 -3.71 -3.31 12.22
N LEU A 305 -4.36 -4.44 11.95
CA LEU A 305 -4.32 -5.05 10.61
C LEU A 305 -5.13 -4.27 9.54
N ASP A 306 -6.06 -3.40 9.93
CA ASP A 306 -6.85 -2.57 8.99
C ASP A 306 -6.02 -1.37 8.50
N GLU A 307 -5.18 -0.81 9.36
CA GLU A 307 -4.11 0.10 8.98
C GLU A 307 -3.13 -0.57 8.02
N TYR A 308 -2.62 -1.76 8.37
CA TYR A 308 -1.73 -2.50 7.48
C TYR A 308 -2.40 -2.83 6.14
N ALA A 309 -3.69 -3.21 6.15
CA ALA A 309 -4.46 -3.49 4.95
C ALA A 309 -4.51 -2.28 4.00
N ARG A 310 -4.73 -1.06 4.52
CA ARG A 310 -4.69 0.17 3.71
C ARG A 310 -3.32 0.39 3.07
N ILE A 311 -2.25 0.16 3.83
CA ILE A 311 -0.88 0.32 3.36
C ILE A 311 -0.55 -0.71 2.27
N ALA A 312 -0.92 -1.98 2.48
CA ALA A 312 -0.74 -3.06 1.50
C ALA A 312 -1.54 -2.80 0.22
N MET A 313 -2.77 -2.29 0.33
CA MET A 313 -3.61 -1.90 -0.82
C MET A 313 -2.94 -0.80 -1.65
N ASP A 314 -2.44 0.26 -1.02
CA ASP A 314 -1.74 1.35 -1.72
C ASP A 314 -0.44 0.85 -2.35
N TYR A 315 0.36 0.06 -1.62
CA TYR A 315 1.60 -0.51 -2.18
C TYR A 315 1.33 -1.39 -3.40
N SER A 316 0.31 -2.25 -3.33
CA SER A 316 0.03 -3.24 -4.37
C SER A 316 -0.28 -2.61 -5.74
N CYS A 317 -0.89 -1.42 -5.79
CA CYS A 317 -1.22 -0.75 -7.05
C CYS A 317 -0.08 0.13 -7.60
N ARG A 318 1.01 0.30 -6.84
CA ARG A 318 2.19 1.07 -7.25
C ARG A 318 3.11 0.27 -8.17
N ARG A 319 3.93 1.00 -8.92
CA ARG A 319 4.85 0.51 -9.94
C ARG A 319 6.28 0.46 -9.39
N LEU A 320 6.97 -0.61 -9.76
CA LEU A 320 8.40 -0.80 -9.53
C LEU A 320 9.12 -0.78 -10.87
N THR A 321 10.27 -0.12 -10.92
CA THR A 321 11.13 -0.12 -12.12
C THR A 321 11.96 -1.41 -12.18
N LEU A 322 12.49 -1.84 -11.04
CA LEU A 322 13.19 -3.11 -10.88
C LEU A 322 12.31 -4.03 -10.03
N VAL A 323 12.09 -5.26 -10.48
CA VAL A 323 11.24 -6.23 -9.75
C VAL A 323 11.87 -6.61 -8.41
N ASP A 324 13.20 -6.63 -8.34
CA ASP A 324 13.96 -7.00 -7.15
C ASP A 324 13.77 -6.00 -5.99
N ASP A 325 13.33 -4.77 -6.28
CA ASP A 325 12.96 -3.77 -5.27
C ASP A 325 11.62 -4.09 -4.56
N THR A 326 10.94 -5.19 -4.89
CA THR A 326 9.61 -5.49 -4.35
C THR A 326 9.58 -5.60 -2.83
N LEU A 327 10.51 -6.33 -2.20
CA LEU A 327 10.59 -6.37 -0.73
C LEU A 327 11.27 -5.11 -0.17
N PRO A 328 12.43 -4.68 -0.71
CA PRO A 328 13.12 -3.53 -0.14
C PRO A 328 12.31 -2.22 -0.10
N ALA A 329 11.49 -1.96 -1.12
CA ALA A 329 10.67 -0.75 -1.16
C ALA A 329 9.55 -0.73 -0.10
N PHE A 330 9.31 -1.86 0.56
CA PHE A 330 8.31 -2.04 1.61
C PHE A 330 8.94 -2.37 2.99
N ALA A 331 10.20 -2.80 3.02
CA ALA A 331 10.89 -3.28 4.21
C ALA A 331 10.91 -2.26 5.37
N GLY A 332 11.11 -0.97 5.07
CA GLY A 332 11.04 0.07 6.10
C GLY A 332 9.68 0.16 6.79
N ILE A 333 8.58 -0.15 6.09
CA ILE A 333 7.23 -0.19 6.66
C ILE A 333 7.07 -1.41 7.56
N THR A 334 7.44 -2.61 7.08
CA THR A 334 7.28 -3.84 7.85
C THR A 334 8.21 -3.88 9.05
N HIS A 335 9.42 -3.34 8.95
CA HIS A 335 10.34 -3.18 10.07
C HIS A 335 9.71 -2.34 11.20
N VAL A 336 9.12 -1.20 10.86
CA VAL A 336 8.46 -0.32 11.84
C VAL A 336 7.25 -0.99 12.48
N LEU A 337 6.42 -1.66 11.68
CA LEU A 337 5.22 -2.34 12.18
C LEU A 337 5.56 -3.60 12.99
N SER A 338 6.70 -4.24 12.76
CA SER A 338 7.14 -5.44 13.52
C SER A 338 7.26 -5.18 15.02
N ARG A 339 7.41 -3.91 15.43
CA ARG A 339 7.36 -3.46 16.83
C ARG A 339 6.06 -3.80 17.56
N VAL A 340 4.94 -3.85 16.85
CA VAL A 340 3.62 -4.14 17.45
C VAL A 340 3.02 -5.44 16.91
N PHE A 341 3.48 -5.93 15.75
CA PHE A 341 3.09 -7.21 15.20
C PHE A 341 4.04 -8.31 15.67
N ALA A 342 3.60 -9.08 16.68
CA ALA A 342 4.42 -10.14 17.27
C ALA A 342 4.93 -11.14 16.22
N GLY A 343 6.23 -11.44 16.27
CA GLY A 343 6.91 -12.28 15.27
C GLY A 343 7.11 -11.62 13.91
N GLY A 344 6.76 -10.34 13.74
CA GLY A 344 7.06 -9.55 12.56
C GLY A 344 6.34 -9.97 11.27
N PHE A 345 6.99 -9.69 10.14
CA PHE A 345 6.49 -9.92 8.80
C PHE A 345 7.45 -10.79 7.99
N VAL A 346 6.90 -11.54 7.03
CA VAL A 346 7.69 -12.28 6.05
C VAL A 346 7.03 -12.15 4.68
N TYR A 347 7.75 -11.62 3.69
CA TYR A 347 7.21 -11.29 2.36
C TYR A 347 5.95 -10.43 2.45
N GLY A 348 5.92 -9.45 3.37
CA GLY A 348 4.75 -8.60 3.61
C GLY A 348 3.54 -9.33 4.20
N MET A 349 3.73 -10.47 4.86
CA MET A 349 2.66 -11.21 5.53
C MET A 349 2.87 -11.14 7.05
N PRO A 350 1.92 -10.61 7.83
CA PRO A 350 2.04 -10.52 9.30
C PRO A 350 1.90 -11.91 9.92
N LEU A 351 2.95 -12.39 10.58
CA LEU A 351 3.02 -13.77 11.06
C LEU A 351 1.97 -14.09 12.15
N MET A 352 1.67 -13.13 13.03
CA MET A 352 0.66 -13.31 14.09
C MET A 352 -0.77 -13.50 13.58
N PHE A 353 -1.03 -13.15 12.31
CA PHE A 353 -2.35 -13.24 11.67
C PHE A 353 -2.29 -14.03 10.36
N LEU A 354 -1.36 -14.96 10.20
CA LEU A 354 -1.09 -15.61 8.92
C LEU A 354 -2.34 -16.27 8.28
N ASP A 355 -3.21 -16.91 9.06
CA ASP A 355 -4.47 -17.49 8.55
C ASP A 355 -5.37 -16.46 7.87
N ILE A 356 -5.47 -15.28 8.49
CA ILE A 356 -6.29 -14.17 8.01
C ILE A 356 -5.58 -13.50 6.83
N ALA A 357 -4.26 -13.30 6.95
CA ALA A 357 -3.44 -12.67 5.93
C ALA A 357 -3.52 -13.42 4.59
N LEU A 358 -3.54 -14.75 4.63
CA LEU A 358 -3.69 -15.62 3.45
C LEU A 358 -5.02 -15.44 2.70
N LEU A 359 -6.03 -14.78 3.29
CA LEU A 359 -7.32 -14.52 2.63
C LEU A 359 -7.32 -13.35 1.65
N TRP A 360 -6.16 -12.77 1.33
CA TRP A 360 -6.07 -11.74 0.27
C TRP A 360 -6.61 -12.29 -1.06
N ARG A 361 -7.26 -11.45 -1.87
CA ARG A 361 -7.89 -11.86 -3.14
C ARG A 361 -7.47 -10.93 -4.29
N PRO A 362 -7.35 -11.45 -5.52
CA PRO A 362 -7.28 -10.59 -6.69
C PRO A 362 -8.62 -9.85 -6.91
N GLN A 363 -8.55 -8.63 -7.44
CA GLN A 363 -9.70 -7.89 -7.99
C GLN A 363 -9.71 -7.87 -9.53
N ALA A 364 -8.64 -8.36 -10.13
CA ALA A 364 -8.41 -8.48 -11.56
C ALA A 364 -7.40 -9.61 -11.77
N THR A 365 -7.24 -10.06 -13.01
CA THR A 365 -6.14 -10.96 -13.38
C THR A 365 -4.79 -10.39 -12.94
N ILE A 366 -4.00 -11.21 -12.24
CA ILE A 366 -2.66 -10.89 -11.74
C ILE A 366 -1.63 -11.85 -12.33
N ARG A 367 -0.35 -11.46 -12.29
CA ARG A 367 0.78 -12.25 -12.84
C ARG A 367 1.93 -12.31 -11.86
N ARG A 368 2.67 -13.43 -11.85
CA ARG A 368 3.82 -13.63 -10.96
C ARG A 368 4.91 -12.59 -11.21
N ARG A 369 5.50 -12.08 -10.14
CA ARG A 369 6.77 -11.36 -10.16
C ARG A 369 7.90 -12.39 -10.22
N ALA A 370 8.68 -12.34 -11.28
CA ALA A 370 9.90 -13.13 -11.40
C ALA A 370 11.07 -12.24 -10.99
N LEU A 371 11.67 -12.52 -9.84
CA LEU A 371 12.89 -11.85 -9.39
C LEU A 371 14.07 -12.39 -10.17
N SER A 372 15.07 -11.53 -10.39
CA SER A 372 16.27 -11.94 -11.10
C SER A 372 17.20 -12.81 -10.24
N ARG A 373 17.07 -12.72 -8.91
CA ARG A 373 17.91 -13.41 -7.92
C ARG A 373 17.07 -13.87 -6.71
N PRO A 374 17.52 -14.92 -5.99
CA PRO A 374 16.95 -15.27 -4.69
C PRO A 374 17.08 -14.15 -3.65
N PRO A 375 16.24 -14.15 -2.59
CA PRO A 375 15.13 -15.08 -2.36
C PRO A 375 13.96 -14.81 -3.30
N PHE A 376 13.43 -15.87 -3.92
CA PHE A 376 12.25 -15.74 -4.79
C PHE A 376 11.01 -15.43 -3.95
N LEU A 377 10.12 -14.61 -4.50
CA LEU A 377 8.86 -14.30 -3.84
C LEU A 377 7.93 -15.53 -3.87
N PRO A 378 7.25 -15.86 -2.77
CA PRO A 378 6.35 -17.00 -2.75
C PRO A 378 5.00 -16.74 -3.43
N SER A 379 4.31 -17.81 -3.84
CA SER A 379 2.96 -17.76 -4.43
C SER A 379 1.87 -17.37 -3.42
N TRP A 380 2.08 -17.71 -2.15
CA TRP A 380 1.15 -17.45 -1.05
C TRP A 380 1.15 -16.01 -0.52
N SER A 381 2.23 -15.25 -0.78
CA SER A 381 2.28 -13.82 -0.48
C SER A 381 1.71 -12.98 -1.64
N TRP A 382 0.93 -11.96 -1.29
CA TRP A 382 0.45 -10.97 -2.25
C TRP A 382 1.59 -10.19 -2.91
N MET A 383 2.75 -10.04 -2.24
CA MET A 383 3.91 -9.34 -2.80
C MET A 383 4.48 -10.05 -4.02
N GLY A 384 4.28 -11.37 -4.16
CA GLY A 384 4.73 -12.14 -5.31
C GLY A 384 3.99 -11.86 -6.63
N TRP A 385 3.03 -10.92 -6.65
CA TRP A 385 2.15 -10.69 -7.79
C TRP A 385 2.15 -9.23 -8.27
N TRP A 386 2.02 -9.05 -9.59
CA TRP A 386 1.70 -7.77 -10.22
C TRP A 386 0.19 -7.58 -10.25
N PHE A 387 -0.24 -6.40 -9.79
CA PHE A 387 -1.63 -5.98 -9.71
C PHE A 387 -2.00 -4.89 -10.73
N ASP A 388 -0.99 -4.41 -11.49
CA ASP A 388 -1.13 -3.50 -12.63
C ASP A 388 -2.10 -2.30 -12.40
N GLY A 389 -2.03 -1.70 -11.20
CA GLY A 389 -2.81 -0.52 -10.81
C GLY A 389 -4.14 -0.80 -10.11
N VAL A 390 -4.55 -2.07 -9.98
CA VAL A 390 -5.76 -2.49 -9.25
C VAL A 390 -5.35 -3.06 -7.88
N SER A 391 -5.69 -2.39 -6.78
CA SER A 391 -5.27 -2.83 -5.45
C SER A 391 -5.66 -4.28 -5.12
N VAL A 392 -4.83 -4.98 -4.35
CA VAL A 392 -5.19 -6.25 -3.72
C VAL A 392 -6.48 -6.09 -2.88
N ASP A 393 -7.37 -7.07 -2.91
CA ASP A 393 -8.52 -7.12 -2.01
C ASP A 393 -8.14 -7.82 -0.71
N VAL A 394 -8.04 -7.03 0.36
CA VAL A 394 -7.75 -7.49 1.72
C VAL A 394 -8.92 -7.20 2.66
N SER A 395 -10.14 -7.07 2.13
CA SER A 395 -11.34 -6.80 2.93
C SER A 395 -11.58 -7.82 4.05
N LEU A 396 -11.24 -9.09 3.81
CA LEU A 396 -11.35 -10.16 4.80
C LEU A 396 -10.34 -10.04 5.95
N TRP A 397 -9.30 -9.20 5.84
CA TRP A 397 -8.36 -8.95 6.94
C TRP A 397 -9.01 -8.24 8.12
N ARG A 398 -10.18 -7.60 7.91
CA ARG A 398 -11.04 -7.07 8.98
C ARG A 398 -11.45 -8.12 10.01
N ALA A 399 -11.37 -9.42 9.68
CA ALA A 399 -11.57 -10.50 10.64
C ALA A 399 -10.56 -10.47 11.81
N ALA A 400 -9.36 -9.92 11.59
CA ALA A 400 -8.38 -9.73 12.64
C ALA A 400 -8.81 -8.66 13.65
N ALA A 401 -9.77 -7.80 13.32
CA ALA A 401 -10.21 -6.70 14.17
C ALA A 401 -11.21 -7.11 15.27
N ASP A 402 -11.57 -8.39 15.42
CA ASP A 402 -12.61 -8.83 16.36
C ASP A 402 -12.28 -8.50 17.84
N TYR A 403 -11.01 -8.26 18.17
CA TYR A 403 -10.60 -7.89 19.53
C TYR A 403 -10.95 -6.45 19.92
N VAL A 404 -11.24 -5.55 18.97
CA VAL A 404 -11.67 -4.17 19.26
C VAL A 404 -13.18 -4.11 19.44
N GLU A 405 -13.63 -3.38 20.46
CA GLU A 405 -15.04 -3.13 20.74
C GLU A 405 -15.45 -1.74 20.24
N GLU A 406 -14.74 -0.72 20.70
CA GLU A 406 -15.00 0.67 20.35
C GLU A 406 -13.70 1.46 20.43
N THR A 407 -13.44 2.27 19.41
CA THR A 407 -12.49 3.38 19.50
C THR A 407 -13.30 4.65 19.75
N ARG A 408 -13.09 5.36 20.85
CA ARG A 408 -13.86 6.59 21.09
C ARG A 408 -13.54 7.62 20.01
N ALA A 409 -14.57 8.14 19.35
CA ALA A 409 -14.40 9.22 18.39
C ALA A 409 -13.88 10.47 19.11
N THR A 410 -12.84 11.10 18.55
CA THR A 410 -12.34 12.39 19.04
C THR A 410 -13.35 13.54 18.81
N LYS A 411 -14.38 13.33 17.98
CA LYS A 411 -15.44 14.29 17.63
C LYS A 411 -16.82 13.85 18.11
N ARG A 412 -17.63 14.78 18.63
CA ARG A 412 -19.04 14.55 19.02
C ARG A 412 -19.99 14.22 17.85
N ASP A 413 -19.64 14.59 16.61
CA ASP A 413 -20.52 14.46 15.41
C ASP A 413 -19.93 13.59 14.28
N GLN A 414 -18.80 12.92 14.49
CA GLN A 414 -18.28 11.92 13.53
C GLN A 414 -18.10 10.61 14.25
N GLY A 415 -18.83 9.56 13.81
CA GLY A 415 -18.66 8.21 14.35
C GLY A 415 -17.20 7.73 14.20
N PRO A 416 -16.77 6.74 14.98
CA PRO A 416 -15.42 6.21 14.90
C PRO A 416 -15.13 5.64 13.51
N LYS A 417 -14.18 6.29 12.81
CA LYS A 417 -13.75 5.92 11.46
C LYS A 417 -12.60 4.90 11.45
N ARG A 418 -11.98 4.60 12.59
CA ARG A 418 -10.86 3.66 12.68
C ARG A 418 -11.35 2.31 13.19
N PHE A 419 -11.04 1.25 12.44
CA PHE A 419 -11.07 -0.13 12.91
C PHE A 419 -12.45 -0.68 13.33
N GLN A 420 -13.41 -0.69 12.40
CA GLN A 420 -14.69 -1.37 12.65
C GLN A 420 -14.56 -2.87 12.43
N ALA A 421 -14.69 -3.65 13.51
CA ALA A 421 -14.76 -5.10 13.45
C ALA A 421 -15.90 -5.55 12.54
N SER A 422 -15.63 -6.51 11.65
CA SER A 422 -16.72 -7.22 10.96
C SER A 422 -17.35 -8.19 11.95
N HIS A 423 -18.45 -7.77 12.59
CA HIS A 423 -19.22 -8.66 13.46
C HIS A 423 -19.82 -9.85 12.71
N SER A 424 -19.94 -9.72 11.39
CA SER A 424 -20.49 -10.73 10.49
C SER A 424 -19.50 -11.83 10.15
N PHE A 425 -18.17 -11.63 10.16
CA PHE A 425 -17.21 -12.65 9.70
C PHE A 425 -16.19 -13.04 10.77
N ARG A 426 -16.24 -14.30 11.22
CA ARG A 426 -15.35 -14.83 12.27
C ARG A 426 -14.56 -16.04 11.79
N ILE A 427 -13.24 -15.90 11.73
CA ILE A 427 -12.31 -16.98 11.36
C ILE A 427 -11.93 -17.83 12.58
N ARG A 428 -11.73 -19.13 12.37
CA ARG A 428 -11.08 -20.07 13.30
C ARG A 428 -9.85 -20.68 12.61
N PRO A 429 -8.64 -20.50 13.19
CA PRO A 429 -7.43 -21.21 12.77
C PRO A 429 -7.63 -22.73 12.79
N THR A 430 -7.23 -23.43 11.72
CA THR A 430 -7.20 -24.91 11.68
C THR A 430 -5.81 -25.46 11.36
N VAL A 431 -4.92 -24.61 10.85
CA VAL A 431 -3.62 -25.02 10.33
C VAL A 431 -2.48 -24.57 11.22
N ALA A 432 -1.50 -25.45 11.30
CA ALA A 432 -0.28 -25.28 12.03
C ALA A 432 0.87 -24.95 11.04
N TRP A 433 1.22 -23.67 10.88
CA TRP A 433 2.23 -23.22 9.92
C TRP A 433 3.69 -23.33 10.40
N ASN A 434 4.57 -23.78 9.51
CA ASN A 434 6.02 -23.66 9.66
C ASN A 434 6.63 -22.97 8.42
N LEU A 435 7.54 -22.02 8.63
CA LEU A 435 8.37 -21.45 7.58
C LEU A 435 9.60 -22.34 7.37
N THR A 436 9.99 -22.59 6.12
CA THR A 436 11.12 -23.49 5.82
C THR A 436 11.84 -23.16 4.51
N ASN A 437 13.14 -23.46 4.49
CA ASN A 437 13.96 -23.53 3.28
C ASN A 437 14.37 -24.98 2.94
N ARG A 438 13.60 -25.96 3.43
CA ARG A 438 13.85 -27.42 3.42
C ARG A 438 14.98 -27.90 4.34
N ALA A 439 15.99 -27.08 4.61
CA ALA A 439 17.07 -27.44 5.54
C ALA A 439 16.70 -27.12 6.99
N HIS A 440 16.04 -26.00 7.22
CA HIS A 440 15.59 -25.53 8.53
C HIS A 440 14.11 -25.20 8.47
N ALA A 441 13.40 -25.46 9.57
CA ALA A 441 12.00 -25.14 9.72
C ALA A 441 11.76 -24.42 11.05
N VAL A 442 11.03 -23.31 11.02
CA VAL A 442 10.67 -22.51 12.19
C VAL A 442 9.16 -22.43 12.28
N ARG A 443 8.64 -22.65 13.49
CA ARG A 443 7.21 -22.56 13.77
C ARG A 443 6.74 -21.11 13.67
N VAL A 444 5.66 -20.85 12.93
CA VAL A 444 5.06 -19.51 12.89
C VAL A 444 4.17 -19.29 14.11
N ALA A 445 4.42 -18.19 14.84
CA ALA A 445 3.65 -17.78 16.00
C ALA A 445 2.35 -17.05 15.60
N ASN A 446 1.42 -17.77 14.98
CA ASN A 446 0.12 -17.26 14.53
C ASN A 446 -0.87 -17.10 15.71
N ASN A 447 -0.58 -16.17 16.61
CA ASN A 447 -1.17 -16.06 17.95
C ASN A 447 -2.09 -14.85 18.15
N GLY A 448 -2.39 -14.06 17.11
CA GLY A 448 -3.17 -12.82 17.23
C GLY A 448 -4.60 -13.02 17.78
N LEU A 449 -5.13 -14.24 17.70
CA LEU A 449 -6.44 -14.61 18.25
C LEU A 449 -6.37 -15.41 19.57
N ARG A 450 -5.17 -15.57 20.16
CA ARG A 450 -4.91 -16.45 21.33
C ARG A 450 -5.81 -16.17 22.53
N TYR A 451 -6.08 -14.89 22.81
CA TYR A 451 -6.84 -14.48 24.00
C TYR A 451 -8.34 -14.32 23.75
N ARG A 452 -8.85 -14.73 22.57
CA ARG A 452 -10.26 -14.57 22.20
C ARG A 452 -11.22 -15.20 23.20
N GLU A 453 -10.81 -16.25 23.90
CA GLU A 453 -11.63 -16.92 24.92
C GLU A 453 -11.85 -16.07 26.18
N LEU A 454 -10.97 -15.10 26.47
CA LEU A 454 -11.06 -14.22 27.64
C LEU A 454 -12.30 -13.32 27.62
N ARG A 455 -12.93 -13.14 26.45
CA ARG A 455 -14.24 -12.45 26.33
C ARG A 455 -15.38 -13.22 27.02
N SER A 456 -15.19 -14.51 27.30
CA SER A 456 -16.20 -15.35 27.94
C SER A 456 -16.35 -14.99 29.41
N ARG A 457 -17.60 -14.95 29.90
CA ARG A 457 -17.88 -14.77 31.34
C ARG A 457 -17.20 -15.83 32.22
N ARG A 458 -16.97 -17.03 31.67
CA ARG A 458 -16.29 -18.13 32.38
C ARG A 458 -14.80 -17.85 32.63
N ALA A 459 -14.20 -16.91 31.91
CA ALA A 459 -12.78 -16.53 32.03
C ALA A 459 -12.56 -15.28 32.90
N GLN A 460 -13.56 -14.84 33.68
CA GLN A 460 -13.46 -13.67 34.55
C GLN A 460 -12.38 -13.76 35.65
N GLY A 461 -11.84 -14.94 35.95
CA GLY A 461 -10.72 -15.08 36.90
C GLY A 461 -9.35 -15.30 36.25
N ALA A 462 -9.28 -15.39 34.92
CA ALA A 462 -8.03 -15.72 34.23
C ALA A 462 -7.00 -14.58 34.32
N PRO A 463 -5.69 -14.91 34.42
CA PRO A 463 -4.63 -13.91 34.39
C PRO A 463 -4.63 -13.19 33.03
N LEU A 464 -4.39 -11.88 33.06
CA LEU A 464 -4.27 -11.05 31.87
C LEU A 464 -2.79 -10.92 31.48
N PRO A 465 -2.49 -10.74 30.18
CA PRO A 465 -1.15 -10.34 29.77
C PRO A 465 -0.76 -8.99 30.39
N PRO A 466 0.54 -8.69 30.50
CA PRO A 466 1.04 -7.41 31.00
C PRO A 466 0.47 -6.21 30.24
N GLY A 467 0.29 -5.08 30.92
CA GLY A 467 -0.27 -3.85 30.33
C GLY A 467 -1.78 -3.88 30.08
N TRP A 468 -2.47 -4.99 30.41
CA TRP A 468 -3.91 -5.13 30.22
C TRP A 468 -4.68 -5.07 31.52
N SER A 469 -5.75 -4.28 31.51
CA SER A 469 -6.75 -4.20 32.58
C SER A 469 -8.12 -4.59 32.06
N ARG A 470 -8.99 -5.06 32.97
CA ARG A 470 -10.37 -5.45 32.66
C ARG A 470 -11.35 -4.66 33.53
N ALA A 471 -12.37 -4.11 32.88
CA ALA A 471 -13.49 -3.42 33.50
C ALA A 471 -14.82 -4.05 33.02
N GLY A 472 -15.43 -4.89 33.85
CA GLY A 472 -16.63 -5.64 33.48
C GLY A 472 -16.36 -6.65 32.36
N SER A 473 -17.00 -6.49 31.21
CA SER A 473 -16.77 -7.30 30.01
C SER A 473 -15.73 -6.72 29.04
N GLN A 474 -15.20 -5.53 29.36
CA GLN A 474 -14.33 -4.76 28.49
C GLN A 474 -12.89 -4.80 28.98
N PHE A 475 -11.95 -4.60 28.06
CA PHE A 475 -10.52 -4.60 28.30
C PHE A 475 -9.91 -3.29 27.82
N ARG A 476 -8.82 -2.87 28.47
CA ARG A 476 -8.04 -1.68 28.13
C ARG A 476 -6.56 -2.00 28.20
N HIS A 477 -5.77 -1.33 27.37
CA HIS A 477 -4.32 -1.40 27.38
C HIS A 477 -3.74 -0.08 27.88
N ASP A 478 -2.70 -0.14 28.70
CA ASP A 478 -2.12 1.03 29.36
C ASP A 478 -1.54 2.06 28.38
N SER A 479 -1.17 1.64 27.16
CA SER A 479 -0.66 2.52 26.11
C SER A 479 -1.74 3.28 25.32
N ASP A 480 -3.02 2.94 25.46
CA ASP A 480 -4.12 3.54 24.70
C ASP A 480 -5.42 3.55 25.51
N GLU A 481 -5.64 4.66 26.24
CA GLU A 481 -6.85 4.85 27.05
C GLU A 481 -8.12 5.12 26.22
N LEU A 482 -7.99 5.43 24.93
CA LEU A 482 -9.10 5.80 24.05
C LEU A 482 -9.77 4.59 23.41
N THR A 483 -9.06 3.47 23.33
CA THR A 483 -9.53 2.24 22.72
C THR A 483 -10.05 1.26 23.78
N VAL A 484 -11.23 0.70 23.52
CA VAL A 484 -11.86 -0.34 24.33
C VAL A 484 -11.87 -1.63 23.55
N PHE A 485 -11.45 -2.71 24.19
CA PHE A 485 -11.26 -4.02 23.59
C PHE A 485 -12.23 -5.06 24.16
N LYS A 486 -12.64 -6.01 23.32
CA LYS A 486 -13.44 -7.18 23.71
C LYS A 486 -12.61 -8.25 24.41
N TYR A 487 -11.31 -8.31 24.12
CA TYR A 487 -10.33 -9.19 24.75
C TYR A 487 -8.90 -8.67 24.48
N PRO A 488 -7.89 -9.05 25.29
CA PRO A 488 -6.50 -8.67 25.07
C PRO A 488 -5.92 -9.18 23.75
N ILE A 489 -4.87 -8.55 23.24
CA ILE A 489 -4.08 -9.05 22.11
C ILE A 489 -2.60 -9.12 22.51
N PRO A 490 -1.81 -10.09 22.02
CA PRO A 490 -0.37 -10.06 22.23
C PRO A 490 0.24 -8.77 21.66
N VAL A 491 0.94 -8.04 22.51
CA VAL A 491 1.80 -6.90 22.15
C VAL A 491 3.20 -7.30 22.60
N GLU A 492 4.20 -7.16 21.73
CA GLU A 492 5.58 -7.40 22.15
C GLU A 492 6.03 -6.27 23.08
N GLU A 493 6.49 -6.63 24.28
CA GLU A 493 7.17 -5.68 25.15
C GLU A 493 8.56 -5.42 24.57
N ILE A 494 8.77 -4.24 24.03
CA ILE A 494 10.10 -3.79 23.64
C ILE A 494 10.80 -3.37 24.94
N PRO A 495 11.95 -3.96 25.29
CA PRO A 495 12.70 -3.54 26.48
C PRO A 495 12.99 -2.03 26.42
N GLU A 496 12.90 -1.33 27.56
CA GLU A 496 13.16 0.12 27.63
C GLU A 496 14.58 0.49 27.13
N ASP A 497 15.54 -0.43 27.25
CA ASP A 497 16.93 -0.27 26.81
C ASP A 497 17.24 -0.91 25.44
N ALA A 498 16.23 -1.39 24.70
CA ALA A 498 16.48 -2.04 23.42
C ALA A 498 16.82 -1.01 22.34
N ASP A 499 18.06 -1.09 21.82
CA ASP A 499 18.46 -0.34 20.63
C ASP A 499 17.49 -0.59 19.48
N TYR A 500 17.21 0.44 18.67
CA TYR A 500 16.27 0.38 17.55
C TYR A 500 16.60 -0.73 16.51
N GLU A 501 17.81 -1.27 16.53
CA GLU A 501 18.33 -2.32 15.63
C GLU A 501 17.95 -3.75 16.04
N THR A 502 17.34 -3.95 17.22
CA THR A 502 17.24 -5.28 17.86
C THR A 502 16.19 -6.23 17.28
N GLN A 503 15.36 -5.83 16.31
CA GLN A 503 14.43 -6.76 15.67
C GLN A 503 15.03 -7.40 14.40
N PRO A 504 15.13 -8.74 14.34
CA PRO A 504 15.60 -9.43 13.14
C PRO A 504 14.72 -9.05 11.94
N GLY A 505 15.33 -8.62 10.84
CA GLY A 505 14.62 -8.37 9.59
C GLY A 505 13.98 -9.64 9.01
N GLU A 506 13.14 -9.50 7.98
CA GLU A 506 12.45 -10.64 7.34
C GLU A 506 13.41 -11.75 6.88
N GLU A 507 14.68 -11.41 6.62
CA GLU A 507 15.77 -12.30 6.23
C GLU A 507 16.16 -13.34 7.29
N ALA A 508 15.79 -13.12 8.56
CA ALA A 508 16.06 -14.06 9.65
C ALA A 508 15.22 -15.34 9.58
N HIS A 509 14.11 -15.33 8.81
CA HIS A 509 13.24 -16.49 8.68
C HIS A 509 13.69 -17.43 7.55
N PRO A 510 13.64 -18.77 7.77
CA PRO A 510 13.87 -19.71 6.68
C PRO A 510 12.72 -19.61 5.67
N GLY A 511 13.04 -19.48 4.38
CA GLY A 511 12.02 -19.29 3.35
C GLY A 511 12.49 -19.69 1.95
N PRO A 512 11.59 -19.62 0.94
CA PRO A 512 10.27 -18.98 0.96
C PRO A 512 9.07 -19.91 1.23
N LEU A 513 9.27 -21.13 1.72
CA LEU A 513 8.22 -22.15 1.75
C LEU A 513 7.45 -22.17 3.07
N LEU A 514 6.15 -22.45 3.00
CA LEU A 514 5.31 -22.83 4.14
C LEU A 514 5.09 -24.34 4.14
N SER A 515 5.38 -25.00 5.26
CA SER A 515 5.09 -26.41 5.48
C SER A 515 4.02 -26.58 6.56
N PHE A 516 2.98 -27.34 6.24
CA PHE A 516 1.84 -27.58 7.12
C PHE A 516 1.07 -28.84 6.72
N LYS A 517 0.28 -29.36 7.67
CA LYS A 517 -0.66 -30.46 7.45
C LYS A 517 -2.08 -29.90 7.41
N THR A 518 -2.90 -30.37 6.48
CA THR A 518 -4.31 -29.94 6.35
C THR A 518 -5.13 -30.97 5.57
N THR A 519 -6.45 -30.78 5.48
CA THR A 519 -7.32 -31.56 4.60
C THR A 519 -7.26 -31.06 3.15
N CYS A 520 -7.40 -31.97 2.18
CA CYS A 520 -7.51 -31.63 0.75
C CYS A 520 -8.71 -32.28 0.08
N GLY A 521 -9.18 -31.67 -1.02
CA GLY A 521 -10.23 -32.23 -1.85
C GLY A 521 -10.04 -31.89 -3.33
N PHE A 522 -10.57 -32.76 -4.19
CA PHE A 522 -10.58 -32.60 -5.64
C PHE A 522 -12.00 -32.37 -6.13
N PHE A 523 -12.25 -31.20 -6.73
CA PHE A 523 -13.60 -30.74 -7.03
C PHE A 523 -13.78 -30.39 -8.49
N GLU A 524 -14.98 -30.64 -9.01
CA GLU A 524 -15.40 -30.16 -10.32
C GLU A 524 -15.65 -28.66 -10.25
N VAL A 525 -15.21 -27.93 -11.27
CA VAL A 525 -15.30 -26.47 -11.31
C VAL A 525 -15.86 -25.99 -12.64
N ASP A 526 -16.64 -24.93 -12.59
CA ASP A 526 -16.97 -24.13 -13.76
C ASP A 526 -16.41 -22.72 -13.61
N TYR A 527 -16.30 -22.00 -14.72
CA TYR A 527 -15.76 -20.65 -14.74
C TYR A 527 -16.70 -19.69 -15.43
N ALA A 528 -16.93 -18.55 -14.79
CA ALA A 528 -17.44 -17.36 -15.44
C ALA A 528 -16.35 -16.29 -15.43
N ILE A 529 -15.87 -15.90 -16.62
CA ILE A 529 -15.07 -14.68 -16.73
C ILE A 529 -16.05 -13.51 -16.55
N SER A 530 -15.99 -12.86 -15.40
CA SER A 530 -16.83 -11.69 -15.15
C SER A 530 -16.45 -10.59 -16.14
N MET A 531 -17.33 -10.32 -17.12
CA MET A 531 -17.13 -9.22 -18.06
C MET A 531 -17.28 -7.90 -17.32
N VAL A 532 -16.25 -7.06 -17.44
CA VAL A 532 -16.14 -5.75 -16.78
C VAL A 532 -17.39 -4.90 -17.06
N PRO A 533 -18.01 -4.27 -16.05
CA PRO A 533 -19.08 -3.30 -16.28
C PRO A 533 -18.58 -2.16 -17.18
N ARG A 534 -19.40 -1.75 -18.17
CA ARG A 534 -19.05 -0.65 -19.10
C ARG A 534 -18.65 0.60 -18.29
N GLY A 535 -17.40 1.06 -18.43
CA GLY A 535 -16.92 2.32 -17.84
C GLY A 535 -15.79 2.22 -16.82
N LYS A 536 -15.27 1.02 -16.49
CA LYS A 536 -14.00 0.85 -15.76
C LYS A 536 -13.00 0.02 -16.58
N PRO A 537 -11.70 0.37 -16.61
CA PRO A 537 -10.70 -0.32 -17.41
C PRO A 537 -10.03 -1.49 -16.65
N ASN A 538 -10.70 -2.12 -15.68
CA ASN A 538 -10.07 -3.21 -14.92
C ASN A 538 -10.01 -4.48 -15.80
N PRO A 539 -8.92 -5.27 -15.75
CA PRO A 539 -8.89 -6.57 -16.39
C PRO A 539 -10.01 -7.49 -15.85
N PRO A 540 -10.49 -8.45 -16.65
CA PRO A 540 -11.45 -9.42 -16.16
C PRO A 540 -10.88 -10.22 -14.98
N ILE A 541 -11.77 -10.60 -14.05
CA ILE A 541 -11.48 -11.53 -12.97
C ILE A 541 -12.16 -12.86 -13.27
N ALA A 542 -11.43 -13.96 -13.11
CA ALA A 542 -11.95 -15.30 -13.23
C ALA A 542 -12.53 -15.72 -11.87
N VAL A 543 -13.85 -15.84 -11.82
CA VAL A 543 -14.60 -16.35 -10.66
C VAL A 543 -15.22 -17.68 -11.10
N GLY A 544 -15.00 -18.72 -10.31
CA GLY A 544 -15.53 -20.05 -10.61
C GLY A 544 -16.40 -20.58 -9.47
N ASN A 545 -17.31 -21.49 -9.80
CA ASN A 545 -18.05 -22.26 -8.80
C ASN A 545 -17.39 -23.61 -8.57
N ILE A 546 -17.58 -24.13 -7.37
CA ILE A 546 -17.11 -25.44 -6.92
C ILE A 546 -18.33 -26.34 -6.79
N TRP A 547 -18.29 -27.49 -7.46
CA TRP A 547 -19.39 -28.44 -7.53
C TRP A 547 -19.00 -29.80 -6.94
N SER A 548 -19.95 -30.41 -6.24
CA SER A 548 -19.86 -31.82 -5.81
C SER A 548 -19.91 -32.74 -7.02
N ARG A 549 -19.51 -34.01 -6.84
CA ARG A 549 -19.76 -35.07 -7.83
C ARG A 549 -21.26 -35.28 -8.16
N GLY A 550 -22.15 -34.86 -7.25
CA GLY A 550 -23.60 -34.91 -7.43
C GLY A 550 -24.19 -33.68 -8.14
N ASN A 551 -23.38 -32.82 -8.75
CA ASN A 551 -23.78 -31.56 -9.39
C ASN A 551 -24.50 -30.57 -8.43
N GLN A 552 -24.23 -30.68 -7.13
CA GLN A 552 -24.62 -29.70 -6.13
C GLN A 552 -23.54 -28.62 -5.97
N TRP A 553 -23.96 -27.36 -5.94
CA TRP A 553 -23.07 -26.23 -5.65
C TRP A 553 -22.56 -26.29 -4.21
N MET A 554 -21.26 -26.10 -4.02
CA MET A 554 -20.60 -26.17 -2.71
C MET A 554 -19.85 -24.90 -2.34
N GLY A 555 -19.48 -24.06 -3.30
CA GLY A 555 -18.68 -22.88 -3.03
C GLY A 555 -18.27 -22.11 -4.27
N GLU A 556 -17.45 -21.10 -4.05
CA GLU A 556 -16.92 -20.19 -5.07
C GLU A 556 -15.42 -19.96 -4.86
N PHE A 557 -14.71 -19.64 -5.93
CA PHE A 557 -13.30 -19.27 -5.86
C PHE A 557 -12.93 -18.18 -6.87
N ARG A 558 -11.82 -17.50 -6.58
CA ARG A 558 -11.20 -16.51 -7.46
C ARG A 558 -9.82 -17.00 -7.87
N ALA A 559 -9.61 -17.09 -9.19
CA ALA A 559 -8.33 -17.43 -9.79
C ALA A 559 -7.39 -16.21 -9.85
N HIS A 560 -6.09 -16.46 -9.76
CA HIS A 560 -5.07 -15.43 -9.90
C HIS A 560 -4.85 -15.03 -11.35
N ASP A 561 -4.79 -15.97 -12.29
CA ASP A 561 -4.65 -15.69 -13.72
C ASP A 561 -5.98 -15.88 -14.47
N GLY A 562 -6.26 -14.98 -15.41
CA GLY A 562 -7.43 -15.07 -16.30
C GLY A 562 -7.18 -15.91 -17.55
N TRP A 563 -5.90 -16.22 -17.81
CA TRP A 563 -5.50 -17.25 -18.75
C TRP A 563 -5.12 -18.45 -17.90
N LEU A 564 -6.04 -19.41 -17.80
CA LEU A 564 -5.68 -20.79 -17.54
C LEU A 564 -4.79 -21.24 -18.70
N GLY A 565 -3.55 -20.77 -18.71
CA GLY A 565 -2.45 -21.53 -19.24
C GLY A 565 -2.29 -22.71 -18.31
N VAL A 566 -3.23 -23.65 -18.38
CA VAL A 566 -2.91 -25.06 -18.33
C VAL A 566 -1.77 -25.19 -19.34
N GLN A 567 -0.52 -25.06 -18.86
CA GLN A 567 0.60 -25.56 -19.64
C GLN A 567 0.23 -27.01 -19.89
N SER A 568 0.09 -27.30 -21.17
CA SER A 568 -0.43 -28.53 -21.77
C SER A 568 0.49 -29.73 -21.52
N SER A 569 1.05 -29.86 -20.32
CA SER A 569 1.91 -30.95 -19.89
C SER A 569 1.31 -31.83 -18.78
N ASN A 570 0.26 -31.39 -18.06
CA ASN A 570 -0.33 -32.17 -16.95
C ASN A 570 -1.87 -32.28 -16.97
N TYR A 571 -2.53 -32.01 -18.10
CA TYR A 571 -3.99 -32.13 -18.18
C TYR A 571 -4.38 -33.55 -18.60
N ASP A 572 -4.71 -34.41 -17.62
CA ASP A 572 -5.19 -35.79 -17.84
C ASP A 572 -6.68 -35.87 -18.24
N GLY A 573 -7.31 -34.73 -18.53
CA GLY A 573 -8.70 -34.69 -19.02
C GLY A 573 -9.78 -34.72 -17.94
N ASP A 574 -9.41 -34.82 -16.66
CA ASP A 574 -10.34 -34.61 -15.54
C ASP A 574 -10.43 -33.12 -15.19
N GLU A 575 -11.63 -32.53 -15.31
CA GLU A 575 -11.93 -31.11 -15.02
C GLU A 575 -11.95 -30.81 -13.50
N ARG A 576 -11.08 -31.46 -12.72
CA ARG A 576 -11.02 -31.35 -11.26
C ARG A 576 -9.79 -30.59 -10.79
N LEU A 577 -9.99 -29.68 -9.84
CA LEU A 577 -8.91 -28.92 -9.21
C LEU A 577 -8.66 -29.38 -7.78
N GLU A 578 -7.39 -29.34 -7.38
CA GLU A 578 -6.96 -29.60 -6.00
C GLU A 578 -7.13 -28.33 -5.14
N PHE A 579 -7.88 -28.46 -4.05
CA PHE A 579 -8.03 -27.45 -3.03
C PHE A 579 -7.52 -27.95 -1.68
N VAL A 580 -6.93 -27.05 -0.89
CA VAL A 580 -6.46 -27.35 0.48
C VAL A 580 -7.07 -26.36 1.46
N ALA A 581 -7.50 -26.84 2.63
CA ALA A 581 -8.07 -25.99 3.67
C ALA A 581 -6.98 -25.18 4.38
N ILE A 582 -7.26 -23.91 4.70
CA ILE A 582 -6.35 -23.05 5.46
C ILE A 582 -6.94 -22.47 6.74
N SER A 583 -8.27 -22.34 6.81
CA SER A 583 -9.00 -21.97 8.02
C SER A 583 -10.49 -22.27 7.84
N THR A 584 -11.25 -22.24 8.92
CA THR A 584 -12.73 -22.17 8.84
C THR A 584 -13.21 -20.78 9.21
N ALA A 585 -14.40 -20.41 8.78
CA ALA A 585 -15.04 -19.17 9.20
C ALA A 585 -16.55 -19.33 9.33
N THR A 586 -17.15 -18.49 10.15
CA THR A 586 -18.61 -18.35 10.25
C THR A 586 -18.99 -16.95 9.79
N GLU A 587 -19.97 -16.87 8.91
CA GLU A 587 -20.65 -15.63 8.52
C GLU A 587 -22.01 -15.50 9.18
N ARG A 588 -22.40 -14.28 9.59
CA ARG A 588 -23.67 -13.99 10.24
C ARG A 588 -24.23 -12.65 9.77
N ARG A 589 -25.54 -12.59 9.48
CA ARG A 589 -26.26 -11.35 9.11
C ARG A 589 -25.63 -10.63 7.90
N GLY A 590 -25.29 -11.40 6.87
CA GLY A 590 -24.68 -10.94 5.62
C GLY A 590 -23.34 -11.61 5.33
N SER A 591 -22.89 -11.48 4.08
CA SER A 591 -21.65 -12.12 3.60
C SER A 591 -20.66 -11.11 3.01
N HIS A 592 -19.39 -11.29 3.33
CA HIS A 592 -18.22 -10.68 2.68
C HIS A 592 -17.57 -11.60 1.63
N VAL A 593 -18.04 -12.85 1.57
CA VAL A 593 -17.49 -13.92 0.75
C VAL A 593 -18.37 -14.21 -0.46
N PHE A 594 -19.65 -14.50 -0.23
CA PHE A 594 -20.66 -14.84 -1.23
C PHE A 594 -21.55 -13.65 -1.58
N SER A 595 -22.31 -13.79 -2.68
CA SER A 595 -23.38 -12.85 -3.00
C SER A 595 -24.49 -12.88 -1.95
N ALA A 596 -25.27 -11.80 -1.84
CA ALA A 596 -26.40 -11.74 -0.91
C ALA A 596 -27.41 -12.88 -1.17
N GLU A 597 -27.70 -13.17 -2.44
CA GLU A 597 -28.59 -14.25 -2.84
C GLU A 597 -28.10 -15.62 -2.37
N ARG A 598 -26.80 -15.91 -2.57
CA ARG A 598 -26.17 -17.17 -2.12
C ARG A 598 -26.17 -17.30 -0.61
N PHE A 599 -25.90 -16.20 0.09
CA PHE A 599 -25.96 -16.17 1.55
C PHE A 599 -27.39 -16.46 2.04
N GLU A 600 -28.39 -15.85 1.42
CA GLU A 600 -29.80 -16.07 1.77
C GLU A 600 -30.26 -17.51 1.52
N GLU A 601 -29.79 -18.13 0.45
CA GLU A 601 -30.12 -19.51 0.11
C GLU A 601 -29.51 -20.54 1.08
N LYS A 602 -28.31 -20.24 1.63
CA LYS A 602 -27.49 -21.23 2.35
C LYS A 602 -27.40 -21.01 3.86
N MET A 603 -27.93 -19.92 4.39
CA MET A 603 -27.94 -19.67 5.82
C MET A 603 -28.78 -20.71 6.58
N ASP A 604 -28.34 -21.02 7.79
CA ASP A 604 -29.10 -21.84 8.73
C ASP A 604 -30.21 -21.05 9.44
N ALA A 605 -30.92 -21.71 10.36
CA ALA A 605 -32.01 -21.10 11.12
C ALA A 605 -31.56 -19.92 12.03
N ASP A 606 -30.26 -19.80 12.32
CA ASP A 606 -29.68 -18.73 13.13
C ASP A 606 -29.10 -17.59 12.27
N GLU A 607 -29.39 -17.59 10.97
CA GLU A 607 -28.86 -16.67 9.96
C GLU A 607 -27.32 -16.73 9.84
N MET A 608 -26.77 -17.96 9.94
CA MET A 608 -25.33 -18.21 9.88
C MET A 608 -24.95 -19.16 8.75
N ILE A 609 -23.74 -19.00 8.23
CA ILE A 609 -23.09 -19.94 7.31
C ILE A 609 -21.70 -20.28 7.84
N ASP A 610 -21.42 -21.57 7.94
CA ASP A 610 -20.06 -22.07 8.20
C ASP A 610 -19.37 -22.45 6.89
N ILE A 611 -18.14 -21.96 6.72
CA ILE A 611 -17.33 -22.15 5.53
C ILE A 611 -15.92 -22.63 5.87
N VAL A 612 -15.29 -23.31 4.92
CA VAL A 612 -13.85 -23.57 4.86
C VAL A 612 -13.24 -22.62 3.85
N ASN A 613 -12.25 -21.85 4.29
CA ASN A 613 -11.41 -21.07 3.40
C ASN A 613 -10.36 -22.00 2.79
N VAL A 614 -10.27 -22.02 1.47
CA VAL A 614 -9.46 -22.98 0.73
C VAL A 614 -8.54 -22.29 -0.25
N LEU A 615 -7.34 -22.82 -0.44
CA LEU A 615 -6.46 -22.41 -1.53
C LEU A 615 -6.60 -23.39 -2.68
N TRP A 616 -6.81 -22.87 -3.89
CA TRP A 616 -6.56 -23.64 -5.10
C TRP A 616 -5.05 -23.69 -5.31
N ILE A 617 -4.50 -24.89 -5.39
CA ILE A 617 -3.08 -25.13 -5.59
C ILE A 617 -2.79 -25.93 -6.85
N GLU A 618 -1.60 -25.72 -7.39
CA GLU A 618 -1.01 -26.55 -8.43
C GLU A 618 0.36 -27.05 -7.95
N ARG A 619 0.61 -28.35 -8.04
CA ARG A 619 1.87 -28.95 -7.59
C ARG A 619 2.89 -28.99 -8.72
N ILE A 620 4.01 -28.31 -8.55
CA ILE A 620 5.13 -28.27 -9.49
C ILE A 620 6.36 -28.82 -8.77
N ALA A 621 6.86 -29.98 -9.24
CA ALA A 621 8.02 -30.67 -8.66
C ALA A 621 7.92 -30.84 -7.11
N GLY A 622 6.73 -31.21 -6.63
CA GLY A 622 6.46 -31.44 -5.20
C GLY A 622 6.21 -30.19 -4.36
N VAL A 623 6.26 -28.99 -4.93
CA VAL A 623 5.90 -27.73 -4.26
C VAL A 623 4.53 -27.26 -4.76
N ALA A 624 3.62 -26.98 -3.84
CA ALA A 624 2.33 -26.39 -4.15
C ALA A 624 2.50 -24.88 -4.44
N CYS A 625 1.97 -24.42 -5.57
CA CYS A 625 1.87 -23.02 -5.94
C CYS A 625 0.41 -22.57 -5.81
N ARG A 626 0.17 -21.46 -5.09
CA ARG A 626 -1.17 -20.88 -4.96
C ARG A 626 -1.64 -20.29 -6.30
N ARG A 627 -2.74 -20.82 -6.82
CA ARG A 627 -3.41 -20.37 -8.06
C ARG A 627 -4.72 -19.64 -7.83
N GLY A 628 -5.32 -19.79 -6.64
CA GLY A 628 -6.54 -19.08 -6.29
C GLY A 628 -6.89 -19.19 -4.81
N ILE A 629 -7.97 -18.51 -4.45
CA ILE A 629 -8.56 -18.49 -3.12
C ILE A 629 -10.06 -18.74 -3.26
N GLY A 630 -10.58 -19.67 -2.46
CA GLY A 630 -11.98 -20.06 -2.49
C GLY A 630 -12.58 -20.26 -1.12
N HIS A 631 -13.89 -20.48 -1.13
CA HIS A 631 -14.71 -20.63 0.05
C HIS A 631 -15.76 -21.71 -0.22
N VAL A 632 -15.77 -22.75 0.62
CA VAL A 632 -16.62 -23.94 0.46
C VAL A 632 -17.49 -24.09 1.72
N LEU A 633 -18.74 -24.50 1.57
CA LEU A 633 -19.61 -24.82 2.71
C LEU A 633 -18.99 -25.91 3.58
N GLN A 634 -18.94 -25.70 4.91
CA GLN A 634 -18.21 -26.59 5.81
C GLN A 634 -18.73 -28.04 5.76
N LYS A 635 -20.05 -28.23 5.78
CA LYS A 635 -20.66 -29.56 5.67
C LYS A 635 -20.30 -30.29 4.39
N ALA A 636 -20.15 -29.56 3.29
CA ALA A 636 -19.78 -30.14 2.00
C ALA A 636 -18.30 -30.54 1.98
N TRP A 637 -17.43 -29.69 2.54
CA TRP A 637 -16.01 -29.99 2.69
C TRP A 637 -15.78 -31.24 3.55
N GLU A 638 -16.43 -31.33 4.71
CA GLU A 638 -16.30 -32.49 5.62
C GLU A 638 -16.78 -33.80 4.97
N ALA A 639 -17.71 -33.74 4.03
CA ALA A 639 -18.22 -34.91 3.32
C ALA A 639 -17.30 -35.39 2.18
N GLU A 640 -16.61 -34.47 1.49
CA GLU A 640 -15.87 -34.77 0.26
C GLU A 640 -14.34 -34.65 0.36
N ALA A 641 -13.82 -34.00 1.40
CA ALA A 641 -12.39 -33.74 1.61
C ALA A 641 -11.89 -34.19 3.01
N PRO A 642 -12.10 -35.45 3.42
CA PRO A 642 -11.67 -35.92 4.74
C PRO A 642 -10.16 -36.20 4.83
N ASP A 643 -9.49 -36.35 3.68
CA ASP A 643 -8.10 -36.82 3.63
C ASP A 643 -7.13 -35.71 4.07
N GLU A 644 -6.25 -36.04 5.02
CA GLU A 644 -5.15 -35.17 5.43
C GLU A 644 -3.92 -35.35 4.54
N VAL A 645 -3.28 -34.23 4.20
CA VAL A 645 -2.06 -34.16 3.39
C VAL A 645 -1.03 -33.21 3.98
N ASP A 646 0.24 -33.51 3.72
CA ASP A 646 1.34 -32.59 3.94
C ASP A 646 1.51 -31.67 2.72
N VAL A 647 1.56 -30.37 2.97
CA VAL A 647 1.68 -29.35 1.94
C VAL A 647 2.95 -28.56 2.16
N LEU A 648 3.71 -28.41 1.06
CA LEU A 648 4.85 -27.50 0.97
C LEU A 648 4.49 -26.41 -0.03
N LEU A 649 4.01 -25.26 0.46
CA LEU A 649 3.47 -24.15 -0.32
C LEU A 649 4.57 -23.11 -0.57
N GLY A 650 4.80 -22.76 -1.84
CA GLY A 650 5.93 -21.93 -2.27
C GLY A 650 5.60 -21.01 -3.42
#